data_AF-A0AAV5KBB1-F1
#
_entry.id   AF-A0AAV5KBB1-F1
#
_cell.length_a   1.000
_cell.length_b   1.000
_cell.length_c   1.000
_cell.angle_alpha   90.00
_cell.angle_beta   90.00
_cell.angle_gamma   90.00
#
_symmetry.space_group_name_H-M   'P 1'
#
loop_
_entity.id
_entity.type
_entity.pdbx_description
1 polymer ?
#
loop_
_entity_poly.entity_id
_entity_poly.type
_entity_poly.pdbx_seq_one_letter_code
_entity_poly.pdbx_strand_id
1 'polypeptide(L)'
;MLGFSEFEGIPAFLSSYSFKHFTVLMKDEKIICLTRCLEPPIGLPERWSILNIVPRARIHIPHGLPHCELLPAPRFHYEQREWRRFLDFLHCRDMVAILKHECFEFFILPPDTVSSSAHIKVAYKMGKGCYAPMHVGGHHAPKLEFETYTDPQHHAVKQERPLEKNYVRADPSYLQTLGQAHSGWIFGAVAELVDNARDAKAKRLDISIDIIYSKRAGKHIPMLSVIDDGHGMSHQDIVRMTCFGHKQGGIDDPDRLGKFGIGFKTGSMRLGKDALVLTQTANSRSIAFLSQSLNEGKDNLEIPIVSYRREGQYMEVDTSVHSETLAKYNLKAIKEFSPFDKYLIGEKTGLFHGRCTGTQIYIWHLEEWTSDYCLEWQCGLNGGSTFHQGDILIRSRRIRSRPGQISQKVPLDYSLRVYLEVIFLVPRMKIYVQGSLVKSRPLQKSLNKTSIETGNIMGKPLHLTLGFCQLEWEQANCGIFLYWHGRLIEAYKRVGGMIHNGEIGRGVIGVVDVTDLMNAGNGRVWVHNNKQGFQDCEAYAQLELWLGRKVDEYWDQNFDKLQLTKNAAVYKPDHEWVQCDKCRKWRVLSADFDSKSLPSQWFCYMKPFSQSCDIPEEKLEYEVITLSTKRSGCEDKEKLPQCKDDFYDASVKPKGKPGIVAVGAKRTRSEYHRACKK
;
A
#
# COMPACT_ATOMS: atom_id res chain seq x y z
N MET A 1 -22.11 -36.42 52.21
CA MET A 1 -22.12 -35.26 53.14
C MET A 1 -21.75 -34.02 52.33
N LEU A 2 -22.72 -33.11 52.20
CA LEU A 2 -22.65 -31.65 51.96
C LEU A 2 -21.79 -31.16 50.76
N GLY A 3 -22.27 -30.46 49.73
CA GLY A 3 -23.52 -29.71 49.52
C GLY A 3 -23.21 -28.28 49.03
N PHE A 4 -24.09 -27.72 48.18
CA PHE A 4 -24.13 -26.40 47.51
C PHE A 4 -23.35 -26.31 46.17
N SER A 5 -23.93 -26.26 44.96
CA SER A 5 -25.09 -25.55 44.33
C SER A 5 -24.88 -24.04 44.11
N GLU A 6 -24.66 -23.62 42.85
CA GLU A 6 -25.47 -22.61 42.13
C GLU A 6 -24.96 -22.31 40.70
N PHE A 7 -25.92 -21.97 39.82
CA PHE A 7 -25.88 -21.49 38.43
C PHE A 7 -25.82 -22.50 37.27
N GLU A 8 -27.03 -22.96 36.91
CA GLU A 8 -27.44 -23.35 35.56
C GLU A 8 -27.46 -22.15 34.59
N GLY A 9 -27.21 -22.40 33.29
CA GLY A 9 -27.74 -21.58 32.20
C GLY A 9 -26.75 -21.11 31.13
N ILE A 10 -26.33 -21.99 30.21
CA ILE A 10 -25.82 -21.58 28.88
C ILE A 10 -26.41 -22.52 27.81
N PRO A 11 -27.38 -22.10 26.99
CA PRO A 11 -27.79 -22.84 25.81
C PRO A 11 -26.81 -22.60 24.64
N ALA A 12 -26.45 -23.70 23.98
CA ALA A 12 -25.71 -23.74 22.73
C ALA A 12 -26.41 -22.95 21.63
N PHE A 13 -25.76 -21.90 21.12
CA PHE A 13 -26.16 -21.19 19.90
C PHE A 13 -25.05 -21.32 18.85
N LEU A 14 -25.10 -22.38 18.05
CA LEU A 14 -24.33 -22.52 16.81
C LEU A 14 -25.26 -23.05 15.71
N SER A 15 -26.05 -22.16 15.12
CA SER A 15 -26.67 -22.34 13.80
C SER A 15 -27.36 -21.03 13.37
N SER A 16 -26.60 -20.13 12.74
CA SER A 16 -27.05 -19.22 11.66
C SER A 16 -25.93 -18.22 11.33
N TYR A 17 -25.00 -18.61 10.46
CA TYR A 17 -24.17 -17.63 9.75
C TYR A 17 -25.06 -16.90 8.74
N SER A 18 -25.80 -15.89 9.22
CA SER A 18 -26.40 -14.86 8.38
C SER A 18 -25.25 -14.05 7.74
N PHE A 19 -24.96 -14.29 6.47
CA PHE A 19 -24.19 -13.34 5.67
C PHE A 19 -24.95 -12.01 5.68
N LYS A 20 -24.41 -10.99 6.37
CA LYS A 20 -24.99 -9.64 6.41
C LYS A 20 -24.81 -9.00 5.04
N HIS A 21 -25.79 -9.13 4.15
CA HIS A 21 -25.76 -8.51 2.82
C HIS A 21 -26.27 -7.06 2.93
N PHE A 22 -25.48 -6.10 2.47
CA PHE A 22 -25.87 -4.68 2.42
C PHE A 22 -26.13 -4.27 0.99
N THR A 23 -27.20 -3.52 0.75
CA THR A 23 -27.56 -3.00 -0.57
C THR A 23 -27.99 -1.54 -0.49
N VAL A 24 -27.71 -0.76 -1.52
CA VAL A 24 -28.15 0.64 -1.62
C VAL A 24 -29.44 0.70 -2.41
N LEU A 25 -30.55 1.06 -1.77
CA LEU A 25 -31.83 1.29 -2.43
C LEU A 25 -31.86 2.70 -3.02
N MET A 26 -32.22 2.81 -4.29
CA MET A 26 -32.24 4.08 -5.04
C MET A 26 -33.39 4.16 -6.04
N LYS A 27 -33.79 5.38 -6.39
CA LYS A 27 -34.75 5.69 -7.45
C LYS A 27 -34.23 6.85 -8.28
N ASP A 28 -34.18 6.69 -9.61
CA ASP A 28 -33.71 7.72 -10.56
C ASP A 28 -32.33 8.31 -10.18
N GLU A 29 -31.37 7.42 -9.90
CA GLU A 29 -30.01 7.76 -9.43
C GLU A 29 -29.90 8.49 -8.08
N LYS A 30 -31.02 8.65 -7.35
CA LYS A 30 -31.04 9.21 -5.99
C LYS A 30 -31.11 8.10 -4.95
N ILE A 31 -30.21 8.17 -3.97
CA ILE A 31 -30.15 7.23 -2.86
C ILE A 31 -31.35 7.46 -1.94
N ILE A 32 -32.11 6.39 -1.69
CA ILE A 32 -33.17 6.37 -0.69
C ILE A 32 -32.55 6.01 0.67
N CYS A 33 -31.87 4.86 0.76
CA CYS A 33 -31.22 4.41 2.00
C CYS A 33 -30.24 3.26 1.72
N LEU A 34 -29.15 3.18 2.49
CA LEU A 34 -28.43 1.91 2.65
C LEU A 34 -29.28 0.96 3.48
N THR A 35 -29.48 -0.27 3.01
CA THR A 35 -30.29 -1.27 3.70
C THR A 35 -29.51 -2.55 3.94
N ARG A 36 -29.82 -3.22 5.04
CA ARG A 36 -29.34 -4.57 5.35
C ARG A 36 -30.43 -5.55 4.94
N CYS A 37 -30.11 -6.47 4.05
CA CYS A 37 -31.03 -7.51 3.60
C CYS A 37 -30.93 -8.75 4.49
N LEU A 38 -32.06 -9.19 5.07
CA LEU A 38 -32.19 -10.48 5.74
C LEU A 38 -32.76 -11.49 4.75
N GLU A 39 -32.23 -12.72 4.81
CA GLU A 39 -32.60 -13.82 3.91
C GLU A 39 -32.45 -13.48 2.41
N PRO A 40 -31.27 -12.97 1.98
CA PRO A 40 -31.07 -12.58 0.60
C PRO A 40 -31.14 -13.78 -0.36
N PRO A 41 -31.78 -13.69 -1.54
CA PRO A 41 -31.54 -14.65 -2.62
C PRO A 41 -30.06 -14.69 -2.99
N ILE A 42 -29.57 -15.85 -3.45
CA ILE A 42 -28.17 -16.02 -3.87
C ILE A 42 -27.90 -15.11 -5.08
N GLY A 43 -26.81 -14.33 -5.03
CA GLY A 43 -26.39 -13.46 -6.14
C GLY A 43 -27.01 -12.06 -6.13
N LEU A 44 -27.36 -11.50 -4.96
CA LEU A 44 -27.91 -10.14 -4.88
C LEU A 44 -26.94 -9.04 -5.33
N PRO A 45 -27.43 -8.00 -6.04
CA PRO A 45 -26.63 -6.83 -6.36
C PRO A 45 -26.46 -5.92 -5.14
N GLU A 46 -25.31 -5.25 -5.09
CA GLU A 46 -25.01 -4.20 -4.09
C GLU A 46 -25.87 -2.93 -4.26
N ARG A 47 -26.55 -2.77 -5.41
CA ARG A 47 -27.39 -1.62 -5.74
C ARG A 47 -28.75 -2.05 -6.25
N TRP A 48 -29.81 -1.52 -5.65
CA TRP A 48 -31.19 -1.80 -6.01
C TRP A 48 -31.84 -0.53 -6.55
N SER A 49 -31.96 -0.44 -7.88
CA SER A 49 -32.61 0.69 -8.54
C SER A 49 -34.08 0.38 -8.83
N ILE A 50 -34.98 1.17 -8.24
CA ILE A 50 -36.43 1.04 -8.43
C ILE A 50 -36.79 1.49 -9.85
N LEU A 51 -37.30 0.55 -10.64
CA LEU A 51 -37.74 0.80 -12.01
C LEU A 51 -39.06 1.56 -11.99
N ASN A 52 -40.08 0.97 -11.38
CA ASN A 52 -41.46 1.48 -11.39
C ASN A 52 -42.08 1.40 -9.99
N ILE A 53 -43.03 2.29 -9.71
CA ILE A 53 -43.86 2.23 -8.50
C ILE A 53 -45.32 2.28 -8.95
N VAL A 54 -46.09 1.23 -8.69
CA VAL A 54 -47.46 1.06 -9.20
C VAL A 54 -48.44 0.82 -8.06
N PRO A 55 -49.72 1.22 -8.20
CA PRO A 55 -50.74 0.84 -7.22
C PRO A 55 -50.84 -0.67 -7.11
N ARG A 56 -50.96 -1.20 -5.89
CA ARG A 56 -51.04 -2.64 -5.62
C ARG A 56 -52.18 -3.30 -6.40
N ALA A 57 -53.31 -2.60 -6.56
CA ALA A 57 -54.45 -3.06 -7.36
C ALA A 57 -54.15 -3.24 -8.87
N ARG A 58 -53.08 -2.64 -9.40
CA ARG A 58 -52.70 -2.71 -10.83
C ARG A 58 -51.63 -3.77 -11.12
N ILE A 59 -51.16 -4.50 -10.11
CA ILE A 59 -50.16 -5.54 -10.28
C ILE A 59 -50.61 -6.85 -9.66
N HIS A 60 -50.50 -7.93 -10.43
CA HIS A 60 -50.71 -9.28 -9.91
C HIS A 60 -49.38 -9.83 -9.38
N ILE A 61 -49.23 -9.90 -8.05
CA ILE A 61 -48.11 -10.55 -7.39
C ILE A 61 -48.52 -12.00 -7.10
N PRO A 62 -47.89 -13.01 -7.71
CA PRO A 62 -48.23 -14.41 -7.47
C PRO A 62 -48.22 -14.78 -5.98
N HIS A 63 -49.19 -15.58 -5.55
CA HIS A 63 -49.21 -16.11 -4.18
C HIS A 63 -48.08 -17.12 -3.97
N GLY A 64 -47.42 -17.07 -2.82
CA GLY A 64 -46.36 -18.02 -2.44
C GLY A 64 -44.96 -17.69 -2.95
N LEU A 65 -44.71 -16.45 -3.40
CA LEU A 65 -43.34 -16.02 -3.70
C LEU A 65 -42.46 -16.04 -2.44
N PRO A 66 -41.16 -16.35 -2.56
CA PRO A 66 -40.21 -16.17 -1.47
C PRO A 66 -40.06 -14.68 -1.12
N HIS A 67 -39.71 -14.40 0.13
CA HIS A 67 -39.56 -13.06 0.66
C HIS A 67 -38.15 -12.87 1.21
N CYS A 68 -37.65 -11.64 1.13
CA CYS A 68 -36.53 -11.16 1.92
C CYS A 68 -36.93 -9.86 2.62
N GLU A 69 -36.16 -9.44 3.63
CA GLU A 69 -36.46 -8.21 4.38
C GLU A 69 -35.37 -7.17 4.22
N LEU A 70 -35.74 -5.90 4.09
CA LEU A 70 -34.82 -4.77 4.08
C LEU A 70 -34.93 -3.99 5.38
N LEU A 71 -33.83 -3.88 6.12
CA LEU A 71 -33.71 -3.01 7.29
C LEU A 71 -32.95 -1.74 6.94
N PRO A 72 -33.42 -0.55 7.36
CA PRO A 72 -32.67 0.68 7.14
C PRO A 72 -31.36 0.69 7.94
N ALA A 73 -30.27 1.07 7.27
CA ALA A 73 -28.94 1.30 7.85
C ALA A 73 -28.40 2.66 7.36
N PRO A 74 -29.10 3.78 7.62
CA PRO A 74 -28.78 5.08 7.03
C PRO A 74 -27.42 5.58 7.50
N ARG A 75 -26.60 6.09 6.57
CA ARG A 75 -25.28 6.64 6.89
C ARG A 75 -25.33 8.08 7.41
N PHE A 76 -26.37 8.81 7.02
CA PHE A 76 -26.56 10.23 7.35
C PHE A 76 -28.05 10.52 7.56
N HIS A 77 -28.37 11.63 8.25
CA HIS A 77 -29.76 12.06 8.49
C HIS A 77 -30.61 12.21 7.22
N TYR A 78 -29.98 12.52 6.08
CA TYR A 78 -30.67 12.59 4.78
C TYR A 78 -31.30 11.24 4.39
N GLU A 79 -30.55 10.14 4.44
CA GLU A 79 -31.03 8.80 4.09
C GLU A 79 -32.16 8.34 5.03
N GLN A 80 -32.08 8.69 6.32
CA GLN A 80 -33.15 8.40 7.28
C GLN A 80 -34.47 9.12 6.94
N ARG A 81 -34.38 10.36 6.45
CA ARG A 81 -35.55 11.15 6.02
C ARG A 81 -36.13 10.64 4.71
N GLU A 82 -35.28 10.30 3.74
CA GLU A 82 -35.73 9.76 2.45
C GLU A 82 -36.32 8.34 2.60
N TRP A 83 -35.75 7.50 3.48
CA TRP A 83 -36.34 6.21 3.85
C TRP A 83 -37.76 6.37 4.39
N ARG A 84 -37.96 7.28 5.34
CA ARG A 84 -39.29 7.54 5.91
C ARG A 84 -40.28 8.03 4.84
N ARG A 85 -39.88 8.99 4.00
CA ARG A 85 -40.71 9.49 2.89
C ARG A 85 -41.09 8.39 1.91
N PHE A 86 -40.17 7.49 1.61
CA PHE A 86 -40.42 6.35 0.73
C PHE A 86 -41.44 5.38 1.35
N LEU A 87 -41.30 5.04 2.64
CA LEU A 87 -42.27 4.21 3.36
C LEU A 87 -43.66 4.84 3.43
N ASP A 88 -43.72 6.13 3.80
CA ASP A 88 -44.97 6.90 3.86
C ASP A 88 -45.65 6.89 2.49
N PHE A 89 -44.89 7.05 1.41
CA PHE A 89 -45.42 7.03 0.04
C PHE A 89 -46.00 5.66 -0.33
N LEU A 90 -45.31 4.56 -0.02
CA LEU A 90 -45.82 3.22 -0.31
C LEU A 90 -47.08 2.90 0.51
N HIS A 91 -47.07 3.20 1.80
CA HIS A 91 -48.17 2.89 2.71
C HIS A 91 -49.42 3.74 2.42
N CYS A 92 -49.30 5.08 2.41
CA CYS A 92 -50.47 5.96 2.27
C CYS A 92 -51.17 5.85 0.92
N ARG A 93 -50.50 5.33 -0.10
CA ARG A 93 -51.03 5.21 -1.47
C ARG A 93 -51.23 3.76 -1.91
N ASP A 94 -51.01 2.78 -1.02
CA ASP A 94 -51.02 1.34 -1.31
C ASP A 94 -50.26 1.00 -2.61
N MET A 95 -48.98 1.40 -2.64
CA MET A 95 -48.12 1.25 -3.80
C MET A 95 -47.09 0.13 -3.61
N VAL A 96 -46.70 -0.50 -4.71
CA VAL A 96 -45.65 -1.52 -4.78
C VAL A 96 -44.51 -0.98 -5.63
N ALA A 97 -43.29 -0.98 -5.08
CA ALA A 97 -42.08 -0.64 -5.83
C ALA A 97 -41.48 -1.89 -6.48
N ILE A 98 -41.16 -1.80 -7.76
CA ILE A 98 -40.69 -2.91 -8.60
C ILE A 98 -39.27 -2.61 -9.06
N LEU A 99 -38.40 -3.60 -8.92
CA LEU A 99 -37.05 -3.57 -9.48
C LEU A 99 -36.74 -4.89 -10.19
N LYS A 100 -35.95 -4.82 -11.26
CA LYS A 100 -35.49 -5.98 -12.02
C LYS A 100 -33.98 -5.96 -12.08
N HIS A 101 -33.38 -7.09 -11.79
CA HIS A 101 -31.95 -7.28 -11.91
C HIS A 101 -31.64 -8.71 -12.36
N GLU A 102 -30.99 -8.84 -13.51
CA GLU A 102 -30.71 -10.13 -14.16
C GLU A 102 -31.94 -11.06 -14.23
N CYS A 103 -31.90 -12.22 -13.56
CA CYS A 103 -33.00 -13.17 -13.46
C CYS A 103 -34.07 -12.79 -12.42
N PHE A 104 -33.87 -11.77 -11.60
CA PHE A 104 -34.75 -11.48 -10.46
C PHE A 104 -35.66 -10.28 -10.71
N GLU A 105 -36.92 -10.43 -10.33
CA GLU A 105 -37.91 -9.37 -10.23
C GLU A 105 -38.36 -9.27 -8.78
N PHE A 106 -38.12 -8.12 -8.14
CA PHE A 106 -38.49 -7.89 -6.74
C PHE A 106 -39.63 -6.88 -6.64
N PHE A 107 -40.47 -7.11 -5.63
CA PHE A 107 -41.66 -6.34 -5.29
C PHE A 107 -41.56 -5.91 -3.83
N ILE A 108 -41.24 -4.64 -3.62
CA ILE A 108 -41.23 -4.01 -2.30
C ILE A 108 -42.68 -3.67 -1.95
N LEU A 109 -43.22 -4.35 -0.95
CA LEU A 109 -44.60 -4.24 -0.53
C LEU A 109 -44.80 -3.03 0.41
N PRO A 110 -45.99 -2.41 0.43
CA PRO A 110 -46.29 -1.36 1.40
C PRO A 110 -46.20 -1.94 2.82
N PRO A 111 -45.54 -1.24 3.76
CA PRO A 111 -45.42 -1.73 5.14
C PRO A 111 -46.77 -1.63 5.87
N ASP A 112 -46.99 -2.48 6.87
CA ASP A 112 -48.22 -2.44 7.68
C ASP A 112 -48.24 -1.23 8.63
N THR A 113 -47.07 -0.76 9.06
CA THR A 113 -46.90 0.44 9.90
C THR A 113 -45.74 1.28 9.40
N VAL A 114 -45.90 2.62 9.39
CA VAL A 114 -44.83 3.52 8.95
C VAL A 114 -44.03 4.00 10.16
N SER A 115 -42.82 3.45 10.31
CA SER A 115 -41.81 3.93 11.23
C SER A 115 -40.50 4.15 10.49
N SER A 116 -39.70 5.13 10.92
CA SER A 116 -38.33 5.32 10.41
C SER A 116 -37.41 4.13 10.68
N SER A 117 -37.80 3.22 11.57
CA SER A 117 -37.13 1.95 11.87
C SER A 117 -37.84 0.72 11.31
N ALA A 118 -38.91 0.89 10.51
CA ALA A 118 -39.67 -0.24 9.96
C ALA A 118 -38.82 -1.05 8.97
N HIS A 119 -38.90 -2.37 9.09
CA HIS A 119 -38.39 -3.32 8.11
C HIS A 119 -39.42 -3.48 6.98
N ILE A 120 -38.96 -3.65 5.74
CA ILE A 120 -39.86 -3.86 4.59
C ILE A 120 -39.73 -5.28 4.09
N LYS A 121 -40.88 -5.92 3.85
CA LYS A 121 -40.96 -7.21 3.16
C LYS A 121 -40.86 -7.00 1.65
N VAL A 122 -39.99 -7.78 1.03
CA VAL A 122 -39.77 -7.78 -0.41
C VAL A 122 -40.07 -9.18 -0.93
N ALA A 123 -41.14 -9.31 -1.71
CA ALA A 123 -41.41 -10.54 -2.45
C ALA A 123 -40.55 -10.57 -3.72
N TYR A 124 -40.05 -11.74 -4.14
CA TYR A 124 -39.26 -11.81 -5.37
C TYR A 124 -39.57 -13.06 -6.21
N LYS A 125 -39.35 -12.94 -7.52
CA LYS A 125 -39.53 -13.99 -8.51
C LYS A 125 -38.24 -14.20 -9.28
N MET A 126 -37.87 -15.46 -9.48
CA MET A 126 -36.74 -15.87 -10.32
C MET A 126 -37.24 -16.24 -11.72
N GLY A 127 -36.59 -15.71 -12.76
CA GLY A 127 -36.85 -15.99 -14.16
C GLY A 127 -36.31 -17.34 -14.61
N LYS A 128 -36.92 -17.93 -15.65
CA LYS A 128 -36.43 -19.18 -16.28
C LYS A 128 -35.09 -18.89 -16.98
N GLY A 129 -34.00 -19.38 -16.39
CA GLY A 129 -32.63 -19.12 -16.88
C GLY A 129 -31.58 -19.22 -15.77
N CYS A 130 -32.00 -19.16 -14.50
CA CYS A 130 -31.10 -19.32 -13.37
C CYS A 130 -31.21 -20.75 -12.79
N TYR A 131 -30.16 -21.55 -12.97
CA TYR A 131 -30.03 -22.83 -12.28
C TYR A 131 -29.60 -22.60 -10.83
N ALA A 132 -30.45 -22.97 -9.88
CA ALA A 132 -30.06 -23.19 -8.49
C ALA A 132 -30.12 -24.70 -8.19
N PRO A 133 -29.16 -25.27 -7.45
CA PRO A 133 -29.25 -26.66 -7.01
C PRO A 133 -30.40 -26.80 -6.00
N MET A 134 -31.34 -27.70 -6.28
CA MET A 134 -32.50 -27.98 -5.43
C MET A 134 -32.07 -28.53 -4.06
N HIS A 135 -32.53 -27.88 -2.99
CA HIS A 135 -32.75 -28.55 -1.70
C HIS A 135 -34.19 -29.07 -1.66
N VAL A 136 -34.34 -30.39 -1.65
CA VAL A 136 -35.59 -31.07 -1.32
C VAL A 136 -35.63 -31.17 0.21
N GLY A 137 -36.48 -30.37 0.83
CA GLY A 137 -36.93 -30.57 2.20
C GLY A 137 -38.44 -30.78 2.15
N GLY A 138 -38.90 -31.98 2.48
CA GLY A 138 -40.32 -32.26 2.64
C GLY A 138 -40.52 -33.06 3.90
N HIS A 139 -41.07 -32.45 4.94
CA HIS A 139 -41.93 -33.11 5.92
C HIS A 139 -42.93 -32.10 6.48
N HIS A 140 -44.17 -32.20 6.02
CA HIS A 140 -45.35 -31.88 6.81
C HIS A 140 -45.54 -33.00 7.85
N ALA A 141 -45.80 -32.65 9.10
CA ALA A 141 -46.50 -33.50 10.06
C ALA A 141 -48.00 -33.14 9.99
N PRO A 142 -48.96 -34.08 10.16
CA PRO A 142 -49.22 -34.60 11.50
C PRO A 142 -49.77 -36.05 11.63
N LYS A 143 -49.54 -36.59 12.84
CA LYS A 143 -50.41 -37.42 13.70
C LYS A 143 -50.71 -38.93 13.44
N LEU A 144 -50.61 -39.62 14.58
CA LEU A 144 -51.36 -40.76 15.13
C LEU A 144 -50.80 -42.20 15.01
N GLU A 145 -50.46 -42.70 16.22
CA GLU A 145 -50.80 -44.01 16.78
C GLU A 145 -49.99 -45.28 16.47
N PHE A 146 -50.06 -46.16 17.46
CA PHE A 146 -49.17 -47.23 17.89
C PHE A 146 -49.45 -48.57 17.17
N GLU A 147 -48.49 -49.50 17.35
CA GLU A 147 -48.61 -50.98 17.30
C GLU A 147 -48.34 -51.78 16.00
N THR A 148 -47.16 -52.42 16.02
CA THR A 148 -46.82 -53.84 15.72
C THR A 148 -47.19 -54.49 14.38
N TYR A 149 -46.18 -54.98 13.62
CA TYR A 149 -45.84 -56.42 13.43
C TYR A 149 -44.85 -56.64 12.25
N THR A 150 -43.82 -57.48 12.50
CA THR A 150 -43.04 -58.37 11.61
C THR A 150 -42.01 -57.88 10.55
N ASP A 151 -40.77 -58.33 10.79
CA ASP A 151 -39.58 -58.60 9.93
C ASP A 151 -39.92 -59.48 8.68
N PRO A 152 -39.06 -59.71 7.63
CA PRO A 152 -37.60 -59.58 7.64
C PRO A 152 -36.83 -59.11 6.38
N GLN A 153 -35.60 -58.65 6.68
CA GLN A 153 -34.35 -58.76 5.90
C GLN A 153 -34.21 -58.02 4.56
N HIS A 154 -33.27 -57.07 4.52
CA HIS A 154 -32.09 -57.14 3.66
C HIS A 154 -31.02 -56.14 4.14
N HIS A 155 -29.91 -56.66 4.68
CA HIS A 155 -28.71 -55.89 4.99
C HIS A 155 -28.05 -55.39 3.70
N ALA A 156 -28.09 -54.08 3.47
CA ALA A 156 -27.13 -53.38 2.63
C ALA A 156 -26.48 -52.29 3.50
N VAL A 157 -25.24 -52.53 3.90
CA VAL A 157 -24.39 -51.55 4.57
C VAL A 157 -24.19 -50.39 3.58
N LYS A 158 -24.92 -49.28 3.76
CA LYS A 158 -24.60 -48.01 3.12
C LYS A 158 -23.30 -47.52 3.75
N GLN A 159 -22.19 -47.68 3.04
CA GLN A 159 -20.99 -46.91 3.33
C GLN A 159 -21.35 -45.42 3.26
N GLU A 160 -21.27 -44.74 4.39
CA GLU A 160 -21.39 -43.29 4.47
C GLU A 160 -20.31 -42.68 3.57
N ARG A 161 -20.72 -41.95 2.53
CA ARG A 161 -19.77 -41.15 1.73
C ARG A 161 -19.15 -40.12 2.69
N PRO A 162 -17.81 -39.96 2.69
CA PRO A 162 -17.18 -38.94 3.51
C PRO A 162 -17.79 -37.59 3.15
N LEU A 163 -18.22 -36.83 4.17
CA LEU A 163 -18.77 -35.47 4.02
C LEU A 163 -17.88 -34.65 3.07
N GLU A 164 -18.41 -34.33 1.89
CA GLU A 164 -17.70 -33.62 0.85
C GLU A 164 -17.45 -32.18 1.32
N LYS A 165 -16.23 -31.90 1.77
CA LYS A 165 -15.84 -30.56 2.23
C LYS A 165 -15.61 -29.67 1.00
N ASN A 166 -16.25 -28.51 0.98
CA ASN A 166 -16.01 -27.49 -0.02
C ASN A 166 -14.69 -26.76 0.27
N TYR A 167 -13.71 -26.90 -0.61
CA TYR A 167 -12.46 -26.14 -0.57
C TYR A 167 -12.51 -25.00 -1.59
N VAL A 168 -11.88 -23.87 -1.26
CA VAL A 168 -11.69 -22.77 -2.22
C VAL A 168 -10.83 -23.27 -3.38
N ARG A 169 -11.29 -23.04 -4.60
CA ARG A 169 -10.51 -23.24 -5.83
C ARG A 169 -10.09 -21.87 -6.36
N ALA A 170 -8.86 -21.79 -6.86
CA ALA A 170 -8.33 -20.58 -7.47
C ALA A 170 -8.28 -20.76 -8.99
N ASP A 171 -9.19 -20.07 -9.68
CA ASP A 171 -9.14 -19.92 -11.13
C ASP A 171 -7.85 -19.19 -11.54
N PRO A 172 -7.19 -19.56 -12.64
CA PRO A 172 -5.99 -18.87 -13.12
C PRO A 172 -6.10 -17.35 -13.26
N SER A 173 -7.29 -16.81 -13.58
CA SER A 173 -7.54 -15.35 -13.64
C SER A 173 -7.32 -14.64 -12.30
N TYR A 174 -7.28 -15.39 -11.20
CA TYR A 174 -6.92 -14.86 -9.88
C TYR A 174 -5.52 -14.22 -9.88
N LEU A 175 -4.57 -14.74 -10.66
CA LEU A 175 -3.24 -14.13 -10.81
C LEU A 175 -3.32 -12.70 -11.36
N GLN A 176 -4.19 -12.47 -12.34
CA GLN A 176 -4.41 -11.13 -12.90
C GLN A 176 -5.07 -10.20 -11.86
N THR A 177 -6.00 -10.73 -11.06
CA THR A 177 -6.65 -9.98 -9.98
C THR A 177 -5.65 -9.52 -8.92
N LEU A 178 -4.65 -10.34 -8.58
CA LEU A 178 -3.60 -9.98 -7.62
C LEU A 178 -2.75 -8.78 -8.08
N GLY A 179 -2.52 -8.65 -9.39
CA GLY A 179 -1.82 -7.50 -9.96
C GLY A 179 -2.53 -6.17 -9.69
N GLN A 180 -3.84 -6.17 -9.42
CA GLN A 180 -4.61 -4.95 -9.15
C GLN A 180 -4.26 -4.26 -7.83
N ALA A 181 -3.63 -4.97 -6.88
CA ALA A 181 -3.27 -4.42 -5.57
C ALA A 181 -2.34 -3.18 -5.64
N HIS A 182 -1.52 -3.10 -6.69
CA HIS A 182 -0.60 -2.00 -6.97
C HIS A 182 -0.96 -1.25 -8.27
N SER A 183 -2.23 -1.28 -8.68
CA SER A 183 -2.72 -0.58 -9.89
C SER A 183 -2.46 0.93 -9.83
N GLY A 184 -2.63 1.55 -8.65
CA GLY A 184 -2.43 2.99 -8.44
C GLY A 184 -0.97 3.47 -8.56
N TRP A 185 0.02 2.60 -8.30
CA TRP A 185 1.44 2.97 -8.41
C TRP A 185 2.36 1.74 -8.51
N ILE A 186 3.03 1.57 -9.66
CA ILE A 186 3.79 0.36 -10.00
C ILE A 186 5.03 0.15 -9.12
N PHE A 187 5.67 1.21 -8.61
CA PHE A 187 6.82 1.04 -7.71
C PHE A 187 6.45 0.46 -6.35
N GLY A 188 5.17 0.52 -5.94
CA GLY A 188 4.69 -0.23 -4.79
C GLY A 188 4.92 -1.74 -4.95
N ALA A 189 4.79 -2.26 -6.18
CA ALA A 189 5.05 -3.67 -6.49
C ALA A 189 6.54 -4.02 -6.45
N VAL A 190 7.42 -3.13 -6.94
CA VAL A 190 8.87 -3.29 -6.81
C VAL A 190 9.28 -3.28 -5.33
N ALA A 191 8.65 -2.41 -4.54
CA ALA A 191 8.88 -2.29 -3.11
C ALA A 191 8.59 -3.60 -2.35
N GLU A 192 7.58 -4.38 -2.73
CA GLU A 192 7.32 -5.69 -2.12
C GLU A 192 8.51 -6.66 -2.30
N LEU A 193 9.19 -6.61 -3.46
CA LEU A 193 10.37 -7.43 -3.72
C LEU A 193 11.59 -6.95 -2.92
N VAL A 194 11.74 -5.62 -2.80
CA VAL A 194 12.80 -4.99 -1.97
C VAL A 194 12.60 -5.32 -0.49
N ASP A 195 11.36 -5.30 0.00
CA ASP A 195 11.00 -5.67 1.37
C ASP A 195 11.39 -7.12 1.66
N ASN A 196 11.09 -8.04 0.74
CA ASN A 196 11.44 -9.46 0.89
C ASN A 196 12.96 -9.67 0.97
N ALA A 197 13.75 -8.95 0.17
CA ALA A 197 15.21 -9.01 0.24
C ALA A 197 15.75 -8.49 1.59
N ARG A 198 15.18 -7.39 2.10
CA ARG A 198 15.52 -6.88 3.45
C ARG A 198 15.16 -7.90 4.53
N ASP A 199 13.97 -8.48 4.48
CA ASP A 199 13.52 -9.49 5.44
C ASP A 199 14.43 -10.73 5.40
N ALA A 200 14.93 -11.10 4.21
CA ALA A 200 15.93 -12.16 4.02
C ALA A 200 17.35 -11.79 4.48
N LYS A 201 17.51 -10.62 5.12
CA LYS A 201 18.77 -10.05 5.65
C LYS A 201 19.84 -9.88 4.56
N ALA A 202 19.43 -9.58 3.33
CA ALA A 202 20.34 -9.29 2.23
C ALA A 202 21.18 -8.03 2.51
N LYS A 203 22.45 -8.08 2.12
CA LYS A 203 23.39 -6.96 2.19
C LYS A 203 23.45 -6.22 0.86
N ARG A 204 23.11 -6.88 -0.23
CA ARG A 204 23.11 -6.37 -1.60
C ARG A 204 21.82 -6.78 -2.32
N LEU A 205 21.25 -5.84 -3.06
CA LEU A 205 20.12 -6.04 -3.96
C LEU A 205 20.40 -5.37 -5.30
N ASP A 206 20.27 -6.11 -6.39
CA ASP A 206 20.41 -5.64 -7.76
C ASP A 206 19.05 -5.67 -8.47
N ILE A 207 18.68 -4.55 -9.10
CA ILE A 207 17.46 -4.39 -9.89
C ILE A 207 17.84 -3.89 -11.28
N SER A 208 17.58 -4.69 -12.31
CA SER A 208 17.85 -4.34 -13.71
C SER A 208 16.72 -4.79 -14.63
N ILE A 209 16.58 -4.12 -15.77
CA ILE A 209 15.76 -4.58 -16.88
C ILE A 209 16.69 -4.80 -18.05
N ASP A 210 16.75 -6.04 -18.53
CA ASP A 210 17.57 -6.47 -19.66
C ASP A 210 16.68 -7.04 -20.76
N ILE A 211 17.17 -6.98 -22.01
CA ILE A 211 16.46 -7.54 -23.16
C ILE A 211 16.90 -8.98 -23.38
N ILE A 212 15.92 -9.90 -23.44
CA ILE A 212 16.15 -11.33 -23.67
C ILE A 212 15.33 -11.86 -24.83
N TYR A 213 15.83 -12.88 -25.51
CA TYR A 213 15.08 -13.53 -26.58
C TYR A 213 14.07 -14.53 -26.02
N SER A 214 12.79 -14.35 -26.33
CA SER A 214 11.73 -15.30 -25.99
C SER A 214 11.41 -16.17 -27.20
N LYS A 215 11.74 -17.46 -27.12
CA LYS A 215 11.47 -18.45 -28.18
C LYS A 215 9.97 -18.51 -28.52
N ARG A 216 9.11 -18.48 -27.49
CA ARG A 216 7.66 -18.56 -27.64
C ARG A 216 7.06 -17.32 -28.31
N ALA A 217 7.57 -16.14 -27.96
CA ALA A 217 7.10 -14.89 -28.57
C ALA A 217 7.77 -14.60 -29.93
N GLY A 218 8.82 -15.35 -30.30
CA GLY A 218 9.60 -15.14 -31.52
C GLY A 218 10.33 -13.79 -31.57
N LYS A 219 10.45 -13.09 -30.43
CA LYS A 219 11.01 -11.74 -30.35
C LYS A 219 11.81 -11.51 -29.08
N HIS A 220 12.62 -10.46 -29.10
CA HIS A 220 13.26 -9.92 -27.91
C HIS A 220 12.23 -9.20 -27.03
N ILE A 221 12.22 -9.50 -25.74
CA ILE A 221 11.33 -8.93 -24.73
C ILE A 221 12.14 -8.41 -23.53
N PRO A 222 11.66 -7.39 -22.83
CA PRO A 222 12.28 -6.95 -21.58
C PRO A 222 11.98 -7.92 -20.45
N MET A 223 12.96 -8.10 -19.57
CA MET A 223 12.86 -8.88 -18.35
C MET A 223 13.45 -8.10 -17.18
N LEU A 224 12.62 -7.86 -16.17
CA LEU A 224 13.02 -7.31 -14.89
C LEU A 224 13.67 -8.41 -14.05
N SER A 225 14.87 -8.15 -13.56
CA SER A 225 15.63 -9.01 -12.66
C SER A 225 15.75 -8.33 -11.29
N VAL A 226 15.46 -9.07 -10.22
CA VAL A 226 15.67 -8.65 -8.83
C VAL A 226 16.48 -9.73 -8.13
N ILE A 227 17.72 -9.41 -7.76
CA ILE A 227 18.71 -10.37 -7.27
C ILE A 227 19.25 -9.94 -5.92
N ASP A 228 19.09 -10.77 -4.90
CA ASP A 228 19.58 -10.54 -3.54
C ASP A 228 20.56 -11.62 -3.08
N ASP A 229 21.43 -11.25 -2.13
CA ASP A 229 22.39 -12.12 -1.44
C ASP A 229 21.89 -12.55 -0.05
N GLY A 230 20.58 -12.59 0.17
CA GLY A 230 19.96 -13.00 1.42
C GLY A 230 20.12 -14.50 1.71
N HIS A 231 19.41 -15.01 2.72
CA HIS A 231 19.56 -16.40 3.17
C HIS A 231 18.98 -17.47 2.21
N GLY A 232 18.22 -17.06 1.18
CA GLY A 232 17.54 -17.96 0.24
C GLY A 232 16.42 -18.79 0.87
N MET A 233 15.77 -19.68 0.11
CA MET A 233 14.61 -20.44 0.57
C MET A 233 14.83 -21.95 0.44
N SER A 234 14.42 -22.70 1.47
CA SER A 234 14.29 -24.15 1.39
C SER A 234 13.09 -24.55 0.52
N HIS A 235 12.93 -25.84 0.23
CA HIS A 235 11.73 -26.34 -0.46
C HIS A 235 10.43 -25.95 0.28
N GLN A 236 10.43 -26.06 1.62
CA GLN A 236 9.25 -25.70 2.41
C GLN A 236 8.95 -24.20 2.34
N ASP A 237 10.00 -23.37 2.33
CA ASP A 237 9.85 -21.91 2.26
C ASP A 237 9.36 -21.45 0.89
N ILE A 238 9.86 -22.04 -0.21
CA ILE A 238 9.40 -21.67 -1.56
C ILE A 238 7.97 -22.14 -1.81
N VAL A 239 7.58 -23.32 -1.33
CA VAL A 239 6.18 -23.78 -1.39
C VAL A 239 5.29 -22.82 -0.61
N ARG A 240 5.67 -22.46 0.62
CA ARG A 240 4.95 -21.47 1.43
C ARG A 240 4.88 -20.10 0.73
N MET A 241 5.96 -19.68 0.09
CA MET A 241 6.04 -18.44 -0.68
C MET A 241 5.10 -18.45 -1.88
N THR A 242 4.79 -19.61 -2.46
CA THR A 242 3.79 -19.75 -3.54
C THR A 242 2.35 -19.90 -3.05
N CYS A 243 2.13 -20.39 -1.82
CA CYS A 243 0.79 -20.49 -1.21
C CYS A 243 0.17 -19.12 -0.89
N PHE A 244 -1.15 -19.00 -1.05
CA PHE A 244 -1.90 -17.78 -0.71
C PHE A 244 -2.39 -17.83 0.75
N GLY A 245 -2.12 -16.76 1.51
CA GLY A 245 -2.72 -16.57 2.85
C GLY A 245 -2.19 -17.47 3.97
N HIS A 246 -0.87 -17.72 4.04
CA HIS A 246 -0.29 -18.52 5.11
C HIS A 246 0.03 -17.69 6.37
N LYS A 247 -0.36 -18.17 7.55
CA LYS A 247 0.16 -17.68 8.84
C LYS A 247 1.63 -18.06 8.93
N GLN A 248 2.51 -17.08 9.08
CA GLN A 248 3.94 -17.38 9.26
C GLN A 248 4.12 -18.22 10.52
N GLY A 249 4.90 -19.30 10.41
CA GLY A 249 5.22 -20.14 11.56
C GLY A 249 6.26 -19.45 12.45
N GLY A 250 5.98 -19.44 13.76
CA GLY A 250 6.93 -19.40 14.89
C GLY A 250 8.02 -18.33 14.91
N ILE A 251 7.90 -17.42 15.89
CA ILE A 251 8.69 -16.20 16.18
C ILE A 251 8.33 -15.05 15.24
N ASP A 252 7.36 -14.23 15.67
CA ASP A 252 7.12 -12.90 15.08
C ASP A 252 8.41 -12.08 15.26
N ASP A 253 9.25 -11.96 14.21
CA ASP A 253 10.24 -10.89 14.14
C ASP A 253 9.45 -9.58 14.05
N PRO A 254 9.41 -8.75 15.12
CA PRO A 254 8.58 -7.55 15.13
C PRO A 254 8.99 -6.58 14.03
N ASP A 255 10.23 -6.64 13.55
CA ASP A 255 10.79 -5.76 12.52
C ASP A 255 10.60 -6.28 11.09
N ARG A 256 9.97 -7.44 10.91
CA ARG A 256 9.67 -8.02 9.60
C ARG A 256 8.57 -7.25 8.87
N LEU A 257 8.82 -6.88 7.62
CA LEU A 257 7.88 -6.10 6.80
C LEU A 257 6.79 -6.97 6.16
N GLY A 258 7.15 -8.17 5.71
CA GLY A 258 6.21 -9.12 5.12
C GLY A 258 5.31 -9.73 6.17
N LYS A 259 4.14 -9.13 6.46
CA LYS A 259 3.15 -9.70 7.41
C LYS A 259 1.97 -10.40 6.75
N PHE A 260 1.67 -10.08 5.49
CA PHE A 260 0.44 -10.52 4.81
C PHE A 260 0.60 -11.80 3.97
N GLY A 261 1.83 -12.24 3.68
CA GLY A 261 2.08 -13.46 2.90
C GLY A 261 1.70 -13.39 1.41
N ILE A 262 1.36 -12.21 0.89
CA ILE A 262 0.91 -12.01 -0.51
C ILE A 262 1.83 -11.13 -1.36
N GLY A 263 2.78 -10.40 -0.75
CA GLY A 263 3.56 -9.34 -1.39
C GLY A 263 4.30 -9.76 -2.68
N PHE A 264 4.94 -10.93 -2.68
CA PHE A 264 5.57 -11.47 -3.90
C PHE A 264 4.56 -11.65 -5.04
N LYS A 265 3.38 -12.18 -4.78
CA LYS A 265 2.40 -12.50 -5.83
C LYS A 265 1.74 -11.23 -6.37
N THR A 266 1.32 -10.32 -5.48
CA THR A 266 0.74 -9.04 -5.89
C THR A 266 1.77 -8.16 -6.60
N GLY A 267 3.03 -8.18 -6.14
CA GLY A 267 4.12 -7.43 -6.74
C GLY A 267 4.50 -7.98 -8.12
N SER A 268 4.81 -9.27 -8.22
CA SER A 268 5.21 -9.89 -9.49
C SER A 268 4.12 -9.82 -10.56
N MET A 269 2.87 -10.14 -10.21
CA MET A 269 1.74 -10.10 -11.15
C MET A 269 1.30 -8.68 -11.54
N ARG A 270 1.73 -7.65 -10.79
CA ARG A 270 1.59 -6.25 -11.22
C ARG A 270 2.64 -5.87 -12.27
N LEU A 271 3.85 -6.39 -12.13
CA LEU A 271 5.02 -5.99 -12.92
C LEU A 271 5.03 -6.69 -14.29
N GLY A 272 4.59 -7.95 -14.35
CA GLY A 272 4.47 -8.70 -15.60
C GLY A 272 3.59 -9.94 -15.44
N LYS A 273 3.34 -10.62 -16.55
CA LYS A 273 2.45 -11.79 -16.58
C LYS A 273 3.09 -13.06 -16.03
N ASP A 274 4.41 -13.15 -16.08
CA ASP A 274 5.15 -14.36 -15.73
C ASP A 274 6.38 -14.03 -14.88
N ALA A 275 6.61 -14.83 -13.84
CA ALA A 275 7.68 -14.68 -12.89
C ALA A 275 8.34 -16.04 -12.57
N LEU A 276 9.66 -16.10 -12.68
CA LEU A 276 10.49 -17.25 -12.29
C LEU A 276 11.37 -16.86 -11.10
N VAL A 277 11.39 -17.73 -10.09
CA VAL A 277 12.21 -17.56 -8.90
C VAL A 277 13.25 -18.66 -8.84
N LEU A 278 14.53 -18.28 -8.83
CA LEU A 278 15.64 -19.15 -8.45
C LEU A 278 16.09 -18.77 -7.05
N THR A 279 16.23 -19.74 -6.16
CA THR A 279 16.66 -19.48 -4.79
C THR A 279 17.62 -20.56 -4.32
N GLN A 280 18.60 -20.18 -3.51
CA GLN A 280 19.62 -21.07 -3.01
C GLN A 280 19.91 -20.82 -1.53
N THR A 281 19.87 -21.90 -0.74
CA THR A 281 20.42 -21.95 0.61
C THR A 281 21.79 -22.64 0.58
N ALA A 282 22.41 -22.78 1.76
CA ALA A 282 23.64 -23.57 1.88
C ALA A 282 23.47 -25.03 1.39
N ASN A 283 22.26 -25.60 1.55
CA ASN A 283 22.02 -27.05 1.37
C ASN A 283 21.03 -27.38 0.26
N SER A 284 20.30 -26.40 -0.29
CA SER A 284 19.25 -26.63 -1.28
C SER A 284 19.19 -25.53 -2.32
N ARG A 285 18.60 -25.85 -3.46
CA ARG A 285 18.24 -24.87 -4.50
C ARG A 285 16.86 -25.20 -5.04
N SER A 286 16.05 -24.18 -5.29
CA SER A 286 14.72 -24.38 -5.84
C SER A 286 14.43 -23.41 -6.97
N ILE A 287 13.60 -23.86 -7.90
CA ILE A 287 13.04 -23.09 -8.99
C ILE A 287 11.52 -23.12 -8.80
N ALA A 288 10.87 -21.96 -8.77
CA ALA A 288 9.41 -21.86 -8.81
C ALA A 288 8.99 -20.97 -9.98
N PHE A 289 7.87 -21.31 -10.61
CA PHE A 289 7.39 -20.58 -11.77
C PHE A 289 5.91 -20.20 -11.61
N LEU A 290 5.68 -18.90 -11.42
CA LEU A 290 4.36 -18.30 -11.28
C LEU A 290 4.01 -17.60 -12.60
N SER A 291 3.11 -18.19 -13.39
CA SER A 291 2.90 -17.79 -14.78
C SER A 291 1.42 -17.75 -15.15
N GLN A 292 0.97 -16.61 -15.66
CA GLN A 292 -0.35 -16.51 -16.30
C GLN A 292 -0.34 -17.28 -17.62
N SER A 293 0.75 -17.19 -18.39
CA SER A 293 0.85 -17.82 -19.71
C SER A 293 0.95 -19.35 -19.70
N LEU A 294 1.37 -19.96 -18.58
CA LEU A 294 1.32 -21.41 -18.34
C LEU A 294 -0.09 -21.87 -17.97
N ASN A 295 -0.84 -21.03 -17.28
CA ASN A 295 -2.14 -21.37 -16.69
C ASN A 295 -3.33 -20.92 -17.54
N GLU A 296 -3.07 -20.32 -18.70
CA GLU A 296 -4.10 -19.95 -19.67
C GLU A 296 -4.90 -21.19 -20.12
N GLY A 297 -6.22 -21.13 -19.96
CA GLY A 297 -7.13 -22.22 -20.33
C GLY A 297 -7.13 -23.44 -19.40
N LYS A 298 -6.46 -23.38 -18.24
CA LYS A 298 -6.53 -24.44 -17.22
C LYS A 298 -7.69 -24.21 -16.24
N ASP A 299 -8.24 -25.29 -15.70
CA ASP A 299 -9.30 -25.22 -14.69
C ASP A 299 -8.80 -24.81 -13.30
N ASN A 300 -7.51 -25.05 -13.01
CA ASN A 300 -6.88 -24.74 -11.73
C ASN A 300 -5.48 -24.16 -11.93
N LEU A 301 -5.11 -23.28 -11.01
CA LEU A 301 -3.77 -22.70 -10.95
C LEU A 301 -2.70 -23.76 -10.61
N GLU A 302 -1.75 -23.93 -11.52
CA GLU A 302 -0.56 -24.77 -11.37
C GLU A 302 0.70 -23.89 -11.19
N ILE A 303 1.55 -24.27 -10.24
CA ILE A 303 2.82 -23.59 -9.95
C ILE A 303 3.93 -24.65 -9.98
N PRO A 304 4.66 -24.82 -11.10
CA PRO A 304 5.77 -25.76 -11.18
C PRO A 304 6.88 -25.37 -10.20
N ILE A 305 7.28 -26.33 -9.38
CA ILE A 305 8.42 -26.21 -8.46
C ILE A 305 9.37 -27.38 -8.68
N VAL A 306 10.66 -27.08 -8.84
CA VAL A 306 11.73 -28.08 -8.91
C VAL A 306 12.72 -27.76 -7.82
N SER A 307 13.00 -28.71 -6.94
CA SER A 307 13.94 -28.54 -5.84
C SER A 307 15.07 -29.55 -5.89
N TYR A 308 16.24 -29.07 -5.53
CA TYR A 308 17.51 -29.77 -5.55
C TYR A 308 18.13 -29.75 -4.16
N ARG A 309 18.78 -30.84 -3.79
CA ARG A 309 19.58 -31.00 -2.57
C ARG A 309 21.06 -31.00 -2.93
N ARG A 310 21.87 -30.42 -2.06
CA ARG A 310 23.33 -30.45 -2.20
C ARG A 310 23.88 -31.80 -1.76
N GLU A 311 24.57 -32.48 -2.67
CA GLU A 311 25.30 -33.71 -2.40
C GLU A 311 26.77 -33.52 -2.79
N GLY A 312 27.64 -33.42 -1.78
CA GLY A 312 29.03 -33.05 -1.98
C GLY A 312 29.19 -31.67 -2.63
N GLN A 313 29.68 -31.65 -3.88
CA GLN A 313 29.87 -30.43 -4.67
C GLN A 313 28.74 -30.18 -5.69
N TYR A 314 27.83 -31.13 -5.88
CA TYR A 314 26.79 -31.06 -6.90
C TYR A 314 25.41 -30.82 -6.29
N MET A 315 24.47 -30.40 -7.13
CA MET A 315 23.06 -30.24 -6.78
C MET A 315 22.26 -31.32 -7.51
N GLU A 316 21.68 -32.23 -6.76
CA GLU A 316 20.86 -33.32 -7.28
C GLU A 316 19.38 -33.06 -7.05
N VAL A 317 18.51 -33.65 -7.87
CA VAL A 317 17.07 -33.52 -7.69
C VAL A 317 16.68 -34.11 -6.34
N ASP A 318 16.00 -33.33 -5.50
CA ASP A 318 15.61 -33.81 -4.17
C ASP A 318 14.39 -34.75 -4.28
N THR A 319 14.68 -36.05 -4.35
CA THR A 319 13.67 -37.11 -4.46
C THR A 319 12.82 -37.29 -3.21
N SER A 320 13.20 -36.68 -2.08
CA SER A 320 12.40 -36.73 -0.86
C SER A 320 11.21 -35.76 -0.85
N VAL A 321 11.21 -34.76 -1.74
CA VAL A 321 10.14 -33.75 -1.84
C VAL A 321 9.30 -33.86 -3.11
N HIS A 322 9.84 -34.39 -4.21
CA HIS A 322 9.07 -34.70 -5.42
C HIS A 322 9.69 -35.89 -6.18
N SER A 323 8.86 -36.64 -6.90
CA SER A 323 9.36 -37.74 -7.74
C SER A 323 10.17 -37.19 -8.91
N GLU A 324 11.11 -37.98 -9.43
CA GLU A 324 11.85 -37.59 -10.64
C GLU A 324 10.94 -37.29 -11.83
N THR A 325 9.83 -38.01 -11.95
CA THR A 325 8.83 -37.80 -13.01
C THR A 325 8.17 -36.44 -12.90
N LEU A 326 7.78 -36.03 -11.69
CA LEU A 326 7.22 -34.70 -11.43
C LEU A 326 8.27 -33.60 -11.64
N ALA A 327 9.51 -33.82 -11.20
CA ALA A 327 10.63 -32.91 -11.44
C ALA A 327 10.83 -32.65 -12.93
N LYS A 328 10.88 -33.73 -13.73
CA LYS A 328 11.06 -33.69 -15.19
C LYS A 328 9.88 -32.99 -15.87
N TYR A 329 8.65 -33.26 -15.43
CA TYR A 329 7.45 -32.60 -15.93
C TYR A 329 7.48 -31.08 -15.65
N ASN A 330 7.71 -30.68 -14.40
CA ASN A 330 7.79 -29.27 -13.99
C ASN A 330 8.91 -28.53 -14.74
N LEU A 331 10.08 -29.15 -14.88
CA LEU A 331 11.18 -28.55 -15.62
C LEU A 331 10.89 -28.42 -17.12
N LYS A 332 10.15 -29.36 -17.70
CA LYS A 332 9.69 -29.27 -19.09
C LYS A 332 8.73 -28.09 -19.26
N ALA A 333 7.73 -27.97 -18.36
CA ALA A 333 6.79 -26.85 -18.36
C ALA A 333 7.52 -25.49 -18.25
N ILE A 334 8.49 -25.38 -17.33
CA ILE A 334 9.30 -24.15 -17.20
C ILE A 334 10.02 -23.82 -18.51
N LYS A 335 10.67 -24.79 -19.16
CA LYS A 335 11.44 -24.55 -20.40
C LYS A 335 10.55 -24.19 -21.59
N GLU A 336 9.32 -24.68 -21.63
CA GLU A 336 8.38 -24.45 -22.71
C GLU A 336 7.68 -23.08 -22.58
N PHE A 337 7.34 -22.69 -21.36
CA PHE A 337 6.55 -21.50 -21.07
C PHE A 337 7.37 -20.29 -20.59
N SER A 338 8.69 -20.43 -20.44
CA SER A 338 9.59 -19.33 -20.08
C SER A 338 10.73 -19.15 -21.08
N PRO A 339 11.42 -18.00 -21.07
CA PRO A 339 12.66 -17.79 -21.81
C PRO A 339 13.84 -18.64 -21.31
N PHE A 340 13.69 -19.37 -20.20
CA PHE A 340 14.75 -20.10 -19.54
C PHE A 340 14.89 -21.51 -20.08
N ASP A 341 15.93 -21.74 -20.88
CA ASP A 341 16.37 -23.08 -21.23
C ASP A 341 17.42 -23.62 -20.25
N LYS A 342 17.93 -24.83 -20.51
CA LYS A 342 18.93 -25.49 -19.65
C LYS A 342 20.18 -24.61 -19.47
N TYR A 343 20.60 -23.88 -20.50
CA TYR A 343 21.80 -23.06 -20.46
C TYR A 343 21.56 -21.79 -19.66
N LEU A 344 20.45 -21.10 -19.89
CA LEU A 344 20.12 -19.87 -19.14
C LEU A 344 19.89 -20.17 -17.65
N ILE A 345 19.21 -21.28 -17.32
CA ILE A 345 19.09 -21.74 -15.92
C ILE A 345 20.48 -21.99 -15.34
N GLY A 346 21.35 -22.71 -16.07
CA GLY A 346 22.74 -22.96 -15.66
C GLY A 346 23.51 -21.67 -15.38
N GLU A 347 23.49 -20.73 -16.33
CA GLU A 347 24.13 -19.41 -16.23
C GLU A 347 23.64 -18.65 -14.99
N LYS A 348 22.32 -18.52 -14.80
CA LYS A 348 21.75 -17.79 -13.65
C LYS A 348 22.02 -18.49 -12.33
N THR A 349 22.03 -19.82 -12.30
CA THR A 349 22.45 -20.55 -11.10
C THR A 349 23.93 -20.39 -10.79
N GLY A 350 24.77 -20.12 -11.79
CA GLY A 350 26.19 -19.82 -11.63
C GLY A 350 26.46 -18.50 -10.89
N LEU A 351 25.49 -17.56 -10.90
CA LEU A 351 25.58 -16.31 -10.13
C LEU A 351 25.58 -16.55 -8.62
N PHE A 352 25.04 -17.68 -8.15
CA PHE A 352 25.24 -18.13 -6.79
C PHE A 352 26.65 -18.70 -6.63
N HIS A 353 27.63 -17.83 -6.44
CA HIS A 353 29.04 -18.21 -6.31
C HIS A 353 29.24 -19.21 -5.14
N GLY A 354 29.61 -20.46 -5.44
CA GLY A 354 29.95 -21.48 -4.44
C GLY A 354 28.80 -21.85 -3.47
N ARG A 355 28.99 -21.56 -2.17
CA ARG A 355 27.99 -21.78 -1.10
C ARG A 355 27.21 -20.52 -0.74
N CYS A 356 27.34 -19.44 -1.51
CA CYS A 356 26.56 -18.24 -1.29
C CYS A 356 25.06 -18.54 -1.40
N THR A 357 24.30 -17.89 -0.54
CA THR A 357 22.85 -17.94 -0.50
C THR A 357 22.26 -16.73 -1.21
N GLY A 358 20.98 -16.81 -1.58
CA GLY A 358 20.28 -15.68 -2.16
C GLY A 358 19.04 -16.08 -2.94
N THR A 359 18.36 -15.08 -3.49
CA THR A 359 17.21 -15.26 -4.37
C THR A 359 17.35 -14.38 -5.61
N GLN A 360 16.92 -14.92 -6.75
CA GLN A 360 16.88 -14.25 -8.04
C GLN A 360 15.46 -14.37 -8.57
N ILE A 361 14.82 -13.24 -8.84
CA ILE A 361 13.46 -13.15 -9.36
C ILE A 361 13.53 -12.53 -10.75
N TYR A 362 12.94 -13.21 -11.72
CA TYR A 362 12.90 -12.80 -13.11
C TYR A 362 11.45 -12.63 -13.55
N ILE A 363 11.07 -11.44 -14.00
CA ILE A 363 9.71 -11.11 -14.40
C ILE A 363 9.73 -10.60 -15.84
N TRP A 364 8.91 -11.18 -16.71
CA TRP A 364 8.81 -10.78 -18.11
C TRP A 364 7.35 -10.69 -18.55
N HIS A 365 7.14 -10.37 -19.83
CA HIS A 365 5.85 -9.88 -20.34
C HIS A 365 5.38 -8.72 -19.46
N LEU A 366 6.26 -7.72 -19.34
CA LEU A 366 6.04 -6.55 -18.51
C LEU A 366 4.81 -5.77 -18.96
N GLU A 367 4.19 -5.06 -18.04
CA GLU A 367 2.96 -4.30 -18.30
C GLU A 367 3.14 -3.25 -19.44
N GLU A 368 2.17 -3.22 -20.36
CA GLU A 368 2.12 -2.32 -21.51
C GLU A 368 0.90 -1.37 -21.43
N TRP A 369 1.08 -0.09 -21.79
CA TRP A 369 0.00 0.90 -21.93
C TRP A 369 -0.38 1.04 -23.41
N THR A 370 -1.09 0.05 -23.95
CA THR A 370 -1.48 -0.10 -25.37
C THR A 370 -0.37 -0.48 -26.35
N SER A 371 0.66 0.34 -26.55
CA SER A 371 1.75 0.07 -27.51
C SER A 371 3.15 0.01 -26.88
N ASP A 372 3.32 0.60 -25.70
CA ASP A 372 4.62 0.79 -25.05
C ASP A 372 4.60 0.28 -23.61
N TYR A 373 5.76 -0.15 -23.12
CA TYR A 373 5.93 -0.55 -21.72
C TYR A 373 5.68 0.61 -20.76
N CYS A 374 5.03 0.31 -19.62
CA CYS A 374 4.79 1.27 -18.54
C CYS A 374 6.07 1.82 -17.93
N LEU A 375 7.14 1.03 -18.00
CA LEU A 375 8.47 1.36 -17.52
C LEU A 375 9.39 1.72 -18.69
N GLU A 376 10.24 2.70 -18.47
CA GLU A 376 11.40 3.03 -19.30
C GLU A 376 12.64 2.74 -18.47
N TRP A 377 13.74 2.33 -19.11
CA TRP A 377 14.98 2.09 -18.40
C TRP A 377 16.18 2.61 -19.19
N GLN A 378 17.18 3.06 -18.45
CA GLN A 378 18.42 3.60 -18.97
C GLN A 378 19.57 2.86 -18.29
N CYS A 379 20.44 2.25 -19.09
CA CYS A 379 21.63 1.60 -18.56
C CYS A 379 22.58 2.66 -17.98
N GLY A 380 23.14 2.40 -16.80
CA GLY A 380 24.26 3.22 -16.31
C GLY A 380 25.49 2.99 -17.17
N LEU A 381 26.30 4.03 -17.41
CA LEU A 381 27.60 3.82 -18.04
C LEU A 381 28.53 3.11 -17.04
N ASN A 382 29.13 1.99 -17.48
CA ASN A 382 30.18 1.33 -16.72
C ASN A 382 31.44 2.21 -16.75
N GLY A 383 31.68 2.96 -15.68
CA GLY A 383 32.91 3.73 -15.51
C GLY A 383 32.74 4.99 -14.71
N GLY A 384 32.43 4.87 -13.41
CA GLY A 384 32.67 5.86 -12.33
C GLY A 384 32.14 7.30 -12.49
N SER A 385 31.65 7.70 -13.64
CA SER A 385 31.24 9.06 -13.94
C SER A 385 29.85 9.30 -13.36
N THR A 386 29.71 10.39 -12.62
CA THR A 386 28.45 10.79 -11.98
C THR A 386 27.37 11.25 -12.98
N PHE A 387 27.72 11.36 -14.27
CA PHE A 387 26.89 12.00 -15.30
C PHE A 387 25.87 11.05 -15.96
N HIS A 388 26.05 9.74 -15.87
CA HIS A 388 25.11 8.74 -16.44
C HIS A 388 24.82 7.62 -15.44
N GLN A 389 24.00 7.94 -14.43
CA GLN A 389 23.49 6.95 -13.48
C GLN A 389 22.28 6.24 -14.11
N GLY A 390 22.32 4.90 -14.16
CA GLY A 390 21.21 4.12 -14.71
C GLY A 390 19.95 4.26 -13.85
N ASP A 391 18.77 4.19 -14.46
CA ASP A 391 17.49 4.30 -13.74
C ASP A 391 16.38 3.50 -14.43
N ILE A 392 15.31 3.23 -13.68
CA ILE A 392 14.05 2.70 -14.16
C ILE A 392 12.98 3.74 -13.84
N LEU A 393 12.32 4.26 -14.87
CA LEU A 393 11.35 5.33 -14.79
C LEU A 393 9.94 4.81 -15.10
N ILE A 394 8.93 5.35 -14.43
CA ILE A 394 7.55 5.25 -14.91
C ILE A 394 7.42 6.17 -16.12
N ARG A 395 7.08 5.61 -17.28
CA ARG A 395 7.03 6.30 -18.57
C ARG A 395 6.20 7.59 -18.54
N SER A 396 5.05 7.55 -17.86
CA SER A 396 4.12 8.69 -17.84
C SER A 396 4.66 9.91 -17.10
N ARG A 397 5.65 9.70 -16.20
CA ARG A 397 6.17 10.71 -15.26
C ARG A 397 5.07 11.49 -14.53
N ARG A 398 3.89 10.89 -14.39
CA ARG A 398 2.76 11.49 -13.67
C ARG A 398 3.08 11.54 -12.20
N ILE A 399 2.97 12.73 -11.63
CA ILE A 399 3.08 12.94 -10.20
C ILE A 399 1.78 12.51 -9.50
N ARG A 400 1.90 12.04 -8.27
CA ARG A 400 0.75 11.72 -7.43
C ARG A 400 0.07 13.02 -7.00
N SER A 401 -1.26 13.02 -7.01
CA SER A 401 -2.04 14.16 -6.55
C SER A 401 -1.97 14.28 -5.03
N ARG A 402 -1.71 15.48 -4.52
CA ARG A 402 -1.67 15.80 -3.09
C ARG A 402 -2.35 17.16 -2.88
N PRO A 403 -3.13 17.35 -1.79
CA PRO A 403 -3.74 18.65 -1.49
C PRO A 403 -2.69 19.75 -1.39
N GLY A 404 -2.98 20.94 -1.95
CA GLY A 404 -2.06 22.08 -1.91
C GLY A 404 -0.77 21.90 -2.73
N GLN A 405 -0.59 20.81 -3.49
CA GLN A 405 0.62 20.60 -4.28
C GLN A 405 0.70 21.59 -5.47
N ILE A 406 1.74 22.41 -5.47
CA ILE A 406 2.07 23.34 -6.56
C ILE A 406 3.13 22.78 -7.50
N SER A 407 4.05 21.96 -6.97
CA SER A 407 5.14 21.35 -7.73
C SER A 407 4.62 20.39 -8.79
N GLN A 408 5.18 20.51 -9.99
CA GLN A 408 5.02 19.55 -11.08
C GLN A 408 6.18 18.55 -11.17
N LYS A 409 7.16 18.65 -10.26
CA LYS A 409 8.38 17.85 -10.28
C LYS A 409 8.55 17.15 -8.93
N VAL A 410 8.05 15.92 -8.87
CA VAL A 410 8.22 15.02 -7.73
C VAL A 410 8.88 13.73 -8.25
N PRO A 411 10.22 13.70 -8.41
CA PRO A 411 10.91 12.55 -8.99
C PRO A 411 10.66 11.24 -8.26
N LEU A 412 10.43 11.28 -6.94
CA LEU A 412 10.06 10.12 -6.14
C LEU A 412 8.84 9.36 -6.70
N ASP A 413 7.92 10.04 -7.38
CA ASP A 413 6.72 9.42 -7.94
C ASP A 413 6.99 8.61 -9.22
N TYR A 414 8.12 8.84 -9.92
CA TYR A 414 8.37 8.22 -11.23
C TYR A 414 9.82 7.77 -11.49
N SER A 415 10.78 8.04 -10.60
CA SER A 415 12.15 7.49 -10.65
C SER A 415 12.35 6.45 -9.56
N LEU A 416 12.65 5.21 -9.96
CA LEU A 416 12.86 4.12 -9.01
C LEU A 416 14.09 4.40 -8.14
N ARG A 417 15.16 4.95 -8.74
CA ARG A 417 16.35 5.37 -8.01
C ARG A 417 16.00 6.34 -6.88
N VAL A 418 15.28 7.43 -7.18
CA VAL A 418 14.93 8.45 -6.16
C VAL A 418 14.01 7.87 -5.09
N TYR A 419 13.08 6.99 -5.45
CA TYR A 419 12.24 6.31 -4.46
C TYR A 419 13.08 5.44 -3.49
N LEU A 420 14.02 4.66 -4.03
CA LEU A 420 14.88 3.76 -3.25
C LEU A 420 15.93 4.49 -2.40
N GLU A 421 16.20 5.78 -2.65
CA GLU A 421 17.07 6.59 -1.79
C GLU A 421 16.50 6.76 -0.38
N VAL A 422 15.17 6.81 -0.26
CA VAL A 422 14.44 7.11 0.98
C VAL A 422 13.46 6.01 1.39
N ILE A 423 13.48 4.85 0.72
CA ILE A 423 12.54 3.75 1.00
C ILE A 423 12.66 3.22 2.44
N PHE A 424 13.85 3.30 3.04
CA PHE A 424 14.13 2.89 4.41
C PHE A 424 14.57 4.07 5.27
N LEU A 425 14.02 4.16 6.48
CA LEU A 425 14.38 5.18 7.47
C LEU A 425 15.86 5.13 7.82
N VAL A 426 16.38 3.91 8.01
CA VAL A 426 17.79 3.64 8.26
C VAL A 426 18.27 2.60 7.24
N PRO A 427 18.76 3.02 6.07
CA PRO A 427 19.18 2.10 5.02
C PRO A 427 20.44 1.33 5.44
N ARG A 428 20.38 -0.01 5.31
CA ARG A 428 21.50 -0.95 5.60
C ARG A 428 21.92 -1.76 4.38
N MET A 429 20.95 -2.27 3.61
CA MET A 429 21.18 -2.99 2.35
C MET A 429 21.68 -2.04 1.26
N LYS A 430 22.68 -2.46 0.46
CA LYS A 430 23.12 -1.72 -0.74
C LYS A 430 22.19 -2.07 -1.90
N ILE A 431 21.57 -1.07 -2.51
CA ILE A 431 20.64 -1.27 -3.63
C ILE A 431 21.25 -0.72 -4.90
N TYR A 432 21.23 -1.49 -5.98
CA TYR A 432 21.72 -1.11 -7.30
C TYR A 432 20.55 -1.09 -8.28
N VAL A 433 20.44 -0.04 -9.07
CA VAL A 433 19.47 0.07 -10.17
C VAL A 433 20.23 0.26 -11.46
N GLN A 434 19.98 -0.62 -12.44
CA GLN A 434 20.64 -0.60 -13.75
C GLN A 434 22.17 -0.52 -13.63
N GLY A 435 22.74 -1.36 -12.75
CA GLY A 435 24.18 -1.46 -12.46
C GLY A 435 24.76 -0.36 -11.56
N SER A 436 24.01 0.71 -11.29
CA SER A 436 24.50 1.87 -10.54
C SER A 436 23.97 1.89 -9.09
N LEU A 437 24.88 2.04 -8.11
CA LEU A 437 24.54 2.11 -6.69
C LEU A 437 23.56 3.27 -6.41
N VAL A 438 22.48 2.99 -5.69
CA VAL A 438 21.54 4.00 -5.18
C VAL A 438 22.16 4.65 -3.94
N LYS A 439 22.17 5.99 -3.90
CA LYS A 439 22.70 6.77 -2.77
C LYS A 439 21.68 6.85 -1.63
N SER A 440 21.33 5.70 -1.06
CA SER A 440 20.37 5.64 0.05
C SER A 440 20.86 6.45 1.25
N ARG A 441 19.97 7.24 1.83
CA ARG A 441 20.29 8.15 2.95
C ARG A 441 19.17 8.19 3.98
N PRO A 442 19.48 8.31 5.29
CA PRO A 442 18.47 8.60 6.30
C PRO A 442 17.94 10.02 6.06
N LEU A 443 16.71 10.15 5.58
CA LEU A 443 16.16 11.44 5.16
C LEU A 443 16.23 12.50 6.27
N GLN A 444 15.91 12.12 7.51
CA GLN A 444 15.96 12.98 8.70
C GLN A 444 17.35 13.57 8.96
N LYS A 445 18.43 12.88 8.56
CA LYS A 445 19.82 13.34 8.73
C LYS A 445 20.28 14.29 7.62
N SER A 446 19.45 14.49 6.58
CA SER A 446 19.76 15.36 5.43
C SER A 446 19.05 16.72 5.50
N LEU A 447 18.38 17.02 6.61
CA LEU A 447 17.64 18.26 6.82
C LEU A 447 18.53 19.36 7.43
N ASN A 448 18.12 20.61 7.22
CA ASN A 448 18.72 21.83 7.78
C ASN A 448 17.77 22.47 8.79
N LYS A 449 18.30 23.13 9.84
CA LYS A 449 17.52 23.73 10.94
C LYS A 449 16.59 22.71 11.59
N THR A 450 17.11 21.53 11.84
CA THR A 450 16.31 20.41 12.33
C THR A 450 15.73 20.68 13.72
N SER A 451 14.42 20.48 13.89
CA SER A 451 13.73 20.42 15.19
C SER A 451 13.20 19.01 15.42
N ILE A 452 13.36 18.49 16.64
CA ILE A 452 12.78 17.21 17.04
C ILE A 452 11.63 17.46 18.00
N GLU A 453 10.42 17.14 17.55
CA GLU A 453 9.19 17.28 18.31
C GLU A 453 8.78 15.92 18.90
N THR A 454 8.58 15.88 20.22
CA THR A 454 8.07 14.69 20.91
C THR A 454 6.59 14.86 21.23
N GLY A 455 5.80 13.84 20.92
CA GLY A 455 4.36 13.81 21.22
C GLY A 455 3.94 12.49 21.85
N ASN A 456 2.73 12.48 22.38
CA ASN A 456 2.06 11.26 22.78
C ASN A 456 0.67 11.25 22.12
N ILE A 457 0.40 10.21 21.34
CA ILE A 457 -0.88 10.00 20.65
C ILE A 457 -1.44 8.67 21.14
N MET A 458 -2.64 8.70 21.73
CA MET A 458 -3.30 7.50 22.27
C MET A 458 -2.41 6.68 23.23
N GLY A 459 -1.62 7.34 24.07
CA GLY A 459 -0.72 6.68 25.03
C GLY A 459 0.61 6.21 24.44
N LYS A 460 0.85 6.41 23.14
CA LYS A 460 2.05 5.97 22.43
C LYS A 460 2.97 7.16 22.13
N PRO A 461 4.25 7.12 22.55
CA PRO A 461 5.19 8.17 22.25
C PRO A 461 5.50 8.21 20.75
N LEU A 462 5.73 9.42 20.23
CA LEU A 462 6.07 9.64 18.83
C LEU A 462 7.14 10.72 18.72
N HIS A 463 8.10 10.50 17.82
CA HIS A 463 9.19 11.43 17.54
C HIS A 463 9.07 11.91 16.09
N LEU A 464 8.85 13.20 15.91
CA LEU A 464 8.81 13.86 14.61
C LEU A 464 10.09 14.67 14.43
N THR A 465 10.81 14.44 13.34
CA THR A 465 11.92 15.31 12.93
C THR A 465 11.43 16.24 11.83
N LEU A 466 11.53 17.55 12.02
CA LEU A 466 11.20 18.58 11.04
C LEU A 466 12.46 19.34 10.63
N GLY A 467 12.54 19.74 9.37
CA GLY A 467 13.65 20.56 8.88
C GLY A 467 13.46 21.00 7.44
N PHE A 468 14.35 21.88 6.95
CA PHE A 468 14.38 22.34 5.56
C PHE A 468 15.26 21.44 4.69
N CYS A 469 14.86 21.26 3.43
CA CYS A 469 15.70 20.64 2.41
C CYS A 469 15.83 21.56 1.20
N GLN A 470 17.05 21.90 0.79
CA GLN A 470 17.31 22.78 -0.36
C GLN A 470 16.65 22.28 -1.64
N LEU A 471 16.84 20.99 -1.94
CA LEU A 471 16.31 20.38 -3.16
C LEU A 471 14.78 20.48 -3.21
N GLU A 472 14.13 20.26 -2.08
CA GLU A 472 12.67 20.31 -1.99
C GLU A 472 12.17 21.76 -2.01
N TRP A 473 12.91 22.71 -1.43
CA TRP A 473 12.62 24.13 -1.54
C TRP A 473 12.63 24.63 -3.00
N GLU A 474 13.68 24.28 -3.74
CA GLU A 474 13.85 24.63 -5.16
C GLU A 474 12.74 24.03 -6.02
N GLN A 475 12.34 22.80 -5.73
CA GLN A 475 11.26 22.10 -6.43
C GLN A 475 9.86 22.49 -5.93
N ALA A 476 9.75 23.35 -4.92
CA ALA A 476 8.49 23.71 -4.26
C ALA A 476 7.71 22.49 -3.72
N ASN A 477 8.46 21.51 -3.21
CA ASN A 477 7.95 20.33 -2.53
C ASN A 477 7.98 20.54 -1.01
N CYS A 478 7.09 19.85 -0.31
CA CYS A 478 7.12 19.72 1.15
C CYS A 478 6.16 18.61 1.60
N GLY A 479 6.22 18.29 2.89
CA GLY A 479 5.32 17.33 3.53
C GLY A 479 6.05 16.30 4.38
N ILE A 480 5.28 15.37 4.92
CA ILE A 480 5.74 14.41 5.92
C ILE A 480 5.97 13.03 5.28
N PHE A 481 7.05 12.38 5.67
CA PHE A 481 7.40 11.02 5.30
C PHE A 481 7.08 10.11 6.49
N LEU A 482 6.10 9.24 6.29
CA LEU A 482 5.59 8.31 7.30
C LEU A 482 6.23 6.93 7.07
N TYR A 483 7.00 6.46 8.04
CA TYR A 483 7.61 5.13 8.03
C TYR A 483 6.88 4.17 8.97
N TRP A 484 6.88 2.89 8.64
CA TRP A 484 6.37 1.81 9.47
C TRP A 484 7.36 0.64 9.42
N HIS A 485 7.84 0.18 10.57
CA HIS A 485 9.00 -0.69 10.76
C HIS A 485 10.22 -0.22 9.94
N GLY A 486 10.46 1.10 9.95
CA GLY A 486 11.52 1.74 9.15
C GLY A 486 11.33 1.66 7.64
N ARG A 487 10.13 1.30 7.12
CA ARG A 487 9.78 1.26 5.69
C ARG A 487 8.82 2.39 5.34
N LEU A 488 9.12 3.15 4.29
CA LEU A 488 8.31 4.30 3.85
C LEU A 488 6.90 3.89 3.36
N ILE A 489 5.84 4.34 4.03
CA ILE A 489 4.45 4.04 3.62
C ILE A 489 3.85 5.20 2.82
N GLU A 490 4.04 6.43 3.29
CA GLU A 490 3.56 7.64 2.62
C GLU A 490 4.66 8.70 2.55
N ALA A 491 4.79 9.35 1.39
CA ALA A 491 5.77 10.40 1.13
C ALA A 491 5.06 11.71 0.76
N TYR A 492 5.63 12.82 1.24
CA TYR A 492 5.10 14.18 1.06
C TYR A 492 3.63 14.32 1.54
N LYS A 493 3.26 13.64 2.63
CA LYS A 493 1.94 13.77 3.24
C LYS A 493 1.72 15.22 3.67
N ARG A 494 0.60 15.80 3.25
CA ARG A 494 0.24 17.19 3.51
C ARG A 494 -0.58 17.26 4.80
N VAL A 495 -0.17 18.16 5.70
CA VAL A 495 -0.78 18.36 7.02
C VAL A 495 -0.81 19.85 7.34
N GLY A 496 -1.70 20.28 8.24
CA GLY A 496 -1.79 21.68 8.68
C GLY A 496 -2.01 22.65 7.51
N GLY A 497 -1.37 23.82 7.57
CA GLY A 497 -1.46 24.86 6.55
C GLY A 497 -1.03 24.42 5.14
N MET A 498 -0.17 23.40 5.01
CA MET A 498 0.30 22.87 3.72
C MET A 498 -0.83 22.30 2.85
N ILE A 499 -1.97 21.92 3.43
CA ILE A 499 -3.13 21.37 2.71
C ILE A 499 -3.82 22.46 1.88
N HIS A 500 -3.87 23.69 2.40
CA HIS A 500 -4.69 24.78 1.86
C HIS A 500 -3.88 25.76 1.01
N ASN A 501 -2.57 25.88 1.24
CA ASN A 501 -1.70 26.78 0.49
C ASN A 501 -0.37 26.09 0.17
N GLY A 502 -0.05 25.98 -1.12
CA GLY A 502 1.17 25.30 -1.57
C GLY A 502 2.48 26.02 -1.27
N GLU A 503 2.44 27.31 -0.93
CA GLU A 503 3.63 28.04 -0.45
C GLU A 503 3.88 27.82 1.05
N ILE A 504 2.83 27.49 1.83
CA ILE A 504 2.99 27.21 3.26
C ILE A 504 3.75 25.89 3.42
N GLY A 505 4.81 25.94 4.21
CA GLY A 505 5.67 24.80 4.47
C GLY A 505 6.61 24.47 3.32
N ARG A 506 6.74 25.31 2.28
CA ARG A 506 7.65 25.07 1.15
C ARG A 506 9.05 24.67 1.65
N GLY A 507 9.60 23.58 1.11
CA GLY A 507 10.90 23.04 1.50
C GLY A 507 10.97 22.38 2.88
N VAL A 508 9.89 22.43 3.68
CA VAL A 508 9.82 21.73 4.97
C VAL A 508 9.51 20.26 4.74
N ILE A 509 10.34 19.41 5.34
CA ILE A 509 10.19 17.96 5.33
C ILE A 509 10.07 17.49 6.77
N GLY A 510 9.06 16.65 7.01
CA GLY A 510 8.92 15.91 8.26
C GLY A 510 9.25 14.45 8.07
N VAL A 511 9.88 13.83 9.06
CA VAL A 511 10.18 12.40 9.08
C VAL A 511 9.72 11.82 10.41
N VAL A 512 8.91 10.76 10.35
CA VAL A 512 8.36 10.10 11.53
C VAL A 512 8.19 8.60 11.29
N ASP A 513 8.56 7.80 12.29
CA ASP A 513 8.23 6.37 12.34
C ASP A 513 6.96 6.18 13.17
N VAL A 514 5.90 5.68 12.55
CA VAL A 514 4.57 5.50 13.14
C VAL A 514 4.30 4.05 13.56
N THR A 515 5.34 3.21 13.61
CA THR A 515 5.25 1.78 13.96
C THR A 515 4.36 1.52 15.16
N ASP A 516 4.73 2.09 16.30
CA ASP A 516 4.03 1.81 17.54
C ASP A 516 2.59 2.29 17.47
N LEU A 517 2.35 3.47 16.92
CA LEU A 517 1.01 4.05 16.78
C LEU A 517 0.08 3.18 15.92
N MET A 518 0.58 2.68 14.79
CA MET A 518 -0.22 1.96 13.78
C MET A 518 -0.39 0.46 14.07
N ASN A 519 0.24 -0.04 15.12
CA ASN A 519 0.02 -1.39 15.62
C ASN A 519 -1.22 -1.40 16.55
N ALA A 520 -2.32 -2.01 16.11
CA ALA A 520 -3.60 -2.02 16.81
C ALA A 520 -3.67 -3.04 17.98
N GLY A 521 -2.60 -3.81 18.19
CA GLY A 521 -2.61 -4.98 19.06
C GLY A 521 -3.23 -6.21 18.40
N ASN A 522 -3.06 -7.40 18.99
CA ASN A 522 -3.64 -8.67 18.53
C ASN A 522 -3.33 -9.04 17.06
N GLY A 523 -2.16 -8.62 16.55
CA GLY A 523 -1.74 -8.87 15.17
C GLY A 523 -2.46 -8.02 14.10
N ARG A 524 -3.32 -7.08 14.49
CA ARG A 524 -3.97 -6.13 13.57
C ARG A 524 -3.09 -4.90 13.36
N VAL A 525 -3.03 -4.42 12.12
CA VAL A 525 -2.23 -3.25 11.71
C VAL A 525 -3.09 -2.33 10.85
N TRP A 526 -2.91 -1.02 11.01
CA TRP A 526 -3.65 0.01 10.26
C TRP A 526 -2.98 0.40 8.94
N VAL A 527 -2.08 -0.42 8.41
CA VAL A 527 -1.42 -0.21 7.11
C VAL A 527 -2.21 -0.94 6.03
N HIS A 528 -2.36 -0.34 4.85
CA HIS A 528 -2.97 -1.03 3.70
C HIS A 528 -2.11 -2.22 3.25
N ASN A 529 -2.76 -3.22 2.65
CA ASN A 529 -2.09 -4.44 2.17
C ASN A 529 -1.00 -4.18 1.11
N ASN A 530 -1.13 -3.10 0.33
CA ASN A 530 -0.16 -2.67 -0.67
C ASN A 530 0.97 -1.79 -0.10
N LYS A 531 0.92 -1.49 1.22
CA LYS A 531 1.90 -0.68 1.95
C LYS A 531 2.12 0.72 1.36
N GLN A 532 1.11 1.31 0.70
CA GLN A 532 1.17 2.66 0.11
C GLN A 532 0.30 3.70 0.82
N GLY A 533 -0.24 3.34 1.98
CA GLY A 533 -1.03 4.23 2.83
C GLY A 533 -1.56 3.55 4.09
N PHE A 534 -2.30 4.30 4.88
CA PHE A 534 -2.93 3.83 6.12
C PHE A 534 -4.45 3.74 5.97
N GLN A 535 -5.04 2.80 6.70
CA GLN A 535 -6.48 2.65 6.82
C GLN A 535 -7.06 3.86 7.57
N ASP A 536 -8.26 4.27 7.18
CA ASP A 536 -9.00 5.31 7.88
C ASP A 536 -9.35 4.83 9.29
N CYS A 537 -8.73 5.46 10.29
CA CYS A 537 -8.86 5.10 11.69
C CYS A 537 -8.56 6.32 12.59
N GLU A 538 -9.05 6.26 13.83
CA GLU A 538 -8.87 7.34 14.81
C GLU A 538 -7.38 7.66 15.05
N ALA A 539 -6.52 6.63 15.14
CA ALA A 539 -5.09 6.82 15.36
C ALA A 539 -4.43 7.62 14.23
N TYR A 540 -4.81 7.36 12.98
CA TYR A 540 -4.29 8.09 11.82
C TYR A 540 -4.85 9.51 11.74
N ALA A 541 -6.14 9.71 12.03
CA ALA A 541 -6.72 11.06 12.08
C ALA A 541 -6.08 11.93 13.19
N GLN A 542 -5.84 11.36 14.38
CA GLN A 542 -5.15 12.07 15.47
C GLN A 542 -3.69 12.38 15.11
N LEU A 543 -3.02 11.47 14.40
CA LEU A 543 -1.67 11.70 13.86
C LEU A 543 -1.66 12.90 12.91
N GLU A 544 -2.58 12.96 11.93
CA GLU A 544 -2.65 14.08 10.98
C GLU A 544 -2.84 15.43 11.68
N LEU A 545 -3.73 15.48 12.68
CA LEU A 545 -3.97 16.69 13.48
C LEU A 545 -2.73 17.10 14.29
N TRP A 546 -2.06 16.14 14.93
CA TRP A 546 -0.85 16.42 15.71
C TRP A 546 0.30 16.89 14.81
N LEU A 547 0.54 16.20 13.69
CA LEU A 547 1.55 16.58 12.69
C LEU A 547 1.26 17.98 12.14
N GLY A 548 0.00 18.29 11.82
CA GLY A 548 -0.39 19.60 11.31
C GLY A 548 -0.03 20.73 12.26
N ARG A 549 -0.42 20.62 13.55
CA ARG A 549 -0.06 21.61 14.56
C ARG A 549 1.45 21.80 14.69
N LYS A 550 2.21 20.70 14.74
CA LYS A 550 3.67 20.75 14.89
C LYS A 550 4.38 21.36 13.69
N VAL A 551 3.90 21.09 12.49
CA VAL A 551 4.42 21.67 11.26
C VAL A 551 4.13 23.17 11.20
N ASP A 552 2.92 23.59 11.56
CA ASP A 552 2.54 25.01 11.57
C ASP A 552 3.35 25.78 12.63
N GLU A 553 3.48 25.24 13.85
CA GLU A 553 4.36 25.78 14.91
C GLU A 553 5.82 25.94 14.42
N TYR A 554 6.37 24.91 13.77
CA TYR A 554 7.72 24.95 13.23
C TYR A 554 7.87 25.98 12.11
N TRP A 555 6.88 26.07 11.21
CA TRP A 555 6.89 27.03 10.12
C TRP A 555 6.89 28.46 10.62
N ASP A 556 5.98 28.80 11.54
CA ASP A 556 5.87 30.16 12.11
C ASP A 556 7.17 30.61 12.80
N GLN A 557 7.84 29.70 13.52
CA GLN A 557 9.09 30.00 14.22
C GLN A 557 10.30 30.21 13.29
N ASN A 558 10.26 29.62 12.10
CA ASN A 558 11.43 29.56 11.21
C ASN A 558 11.26 30.37 9.92
N PHE A 559 10.04 30.70 9.50
CA PHE A 559 9.76 31.38 8.23
C PHE A 559 10.14 32.87 8.25
N ASP A 560 9.77 33.63 9.29
CA ASP A 560 10.05 35.07 9.34
C ASP A 560 11.54 35.41 9.45
N LYS A 561 12.34 34.51 10.02
CA LYS A 561 13.82 34.64 10.05
C LYS A 561 14.46 34.51 8.66
N LEU A 562 13.76 33.97 7.66
CA LEU A 562 14.28 33.75 6.30
C LEU A 562 14.23 35.01 5.42
N GLN A 563 13.33 35.96 5.69
CA GLN A 563 13.18 37.16 4.85
C GLN A 563 14.25 38.24 5.12
N LEU A 564 15.03 38.14 6.20
CA LEU A 564 16.05 39.14 6.57
C LEU A 564 17.43 38.90 5.93
N THR A 565 17.69 37.73 5.35
CA THR A 565 18.96 37.44 4.65
C THR A 565 18.73 37.39 3.14
N LYS A 566 18.82 38.55 2.48
CA LYS A 566 18.80 38.69 1.01
C LYS A 566 19.99 38.03 0.27
N ASN A 567 20.82 37.26 0.96
CA ASN A 567 21.87 36.45 0.35
C ASN A 567 21.35 35.01 0.24
N ALA A 568 21.36 34.45 -0.98
CA ALA A 568 20.86 33.13 -1.32
C ALA A 568 21.21 32.08 -0.24
N ALA A 569 20.24 31.78 0.63
CA ALA A 569 20.41 30.79 1.68
C ALA A 569 20.52 29.41 1.01
N VAL A 570 21.71 28.80 1.09
CA VAL A 570 21.92 27.40 0.70
C VAL A 570 21.63 26.55 1.93
N TYR A 571 20.49 25.84 1.94
CA TYR A 571 20.11 24.91 3.01
C TYR A 571 20.95 23.62 2.94
N LYS A 572 22.18 23.68 3.46
CA LYS A 572 23.02 22.48 3.64
C LYS A 572 22.55 21.67 4.86
N PRO A 573 22.63 20.33 4.84
CA PRO A 573 22.31 19.52 6.02
C PRO A 573 23.00 20.02 7.29
N ASP A 574 22.37 19.90 8.45
CA ASP A 574 22.97 20.32 9.74
C ASP A 574 24.29 19.57 10.02
N HIS A 575 24.37 18.33 9.55
CA HIS A 575 25.55 17.49 9.59
C HIS A 575 25.66 16.71 8.28
N GLU A 576 26.87 16.57 7.76
CA GLU A 576 27.15 15.65 6.66
C GLU A 576 27.36 14.23 7.24
N TRP A 577 26.83 13.21 6.56
CA TRP A 577 26.89 11.82 7.04
C TRP A 577 27.41 10.88 5.95
N VAL A 578 28.15 9.85 6.36
CA VAL A 578 28.61 8.78 5.46
C VAL A 578 28.29 7.40 6.05
N GLN A 579 28.01 6.43 5.17
CA GLN A 579 27.83 5.04 5.57
C GLN A 579 29.09 4.23 5.31
N CYS A 580 29.53 3.43 6.30
CA CYS A 580 30.64 2.52 6.11
C CYS A 580 30.27 1.31 5.22
N ASP A 581 31.11 0.99 4.25
CA ASP A 581 30.94 -0.15 3.36
C ASP A 581 31.16 -1.52 4.02
N LYS A 582 31.90 -1.58 5.14
CA LYS A 582 32.17 -2.80 5.91
C LYS A 582 31.08 -3.08 6.95
N CYS A 583 30.87 -2.18 7.91
CA CYS A 583 29.96 -2.41 9.03
C CYS A 583 28.54 -1.86 8.81
N ARG A 584 28.32 -1.11 7.72
CA ARG A 584 27.04 -0.49 7.36
C ARG A 584 26.51 0.53 8.37
N LYS A 585 27.33 0.95 9.33
CA LYS A 585 27.03 2.02 10.30
C LYS A 585 27.18 3.40 9.66
N TRP A 586 26.34 4.35 10.09
CA TRP A 586 26.40 5.76 9.70
C TRP A 586 27.32 6.55 10.65
N ARG A 587 28.11 7.47 10.08
CA ARG A 587 29.09 8.31 10.80
C ARG A 587 28.90 9.79 10.43
N VAL A 588 28.98 10.68 11.42
CA VAL A 588 29.05 12.13 11.17
C VAL A 588 30.40 12.48 10.54
N LEU A 589 30.38 13.31 9.51
CA LEU A 589 31.56 13.95 8.94
C LEU A 589 31.81 15.28 9.65
N SER A 590 33.07 15.58 9.96
CA SER A 590 33.44 16.91 10.46
C SER A 590 33.22 17.97 9.38
N ALA A 591 33.08 19.24 9.81
CA ALA A 591 32.75 20.36 8.92
C ALA A 591 33.72 20.55 7.74
N ASP A 592 34.94 20.01 7.84
CA ASP A 592 35.97 20.11 6.79
C ASP A 592 35.80 19.08 5.64
N PHE A 593 34.85 18.13 5.77
CA PHE A 593 34.66 17.05 4.80
C PHE A 593 33.26 17.08 4.17
N ASP A 594 33.20 16.92 2.85
CA ASP A 594 31.97 16.79 2.06
C ASP A 594 31.72 15.32 1.71
N SER A 595 30.51 14.82 1.92
CA SER A 595 30.14 13.45 1.53
C SER A 595 30.35 13.18 0.04
N LYS A 596 30.32 14.22 -0.82
CA LYS A 596 30.55 14.11 -2.27
C LYS A 596 32.01 13.97 -2.67
N SER A 597 32.96 14.40 -1.82
CA SER A 597 34.39 14.28 -2.10
C SER A 597 34.99 12.95 -1.64
N LEU A 598 34.22 12.17 -0.90
CA LEU A 598 34.62 10.84 -0.44
C LEU A 598 34.61 9.82 -1.59
N PRO A 599 35.48 8.80 -1.51
CA PRO A 599 35.49 7.70 -2.48
C PRO A 599 34.15 6.95 -2.48
N SER A 600 33.85 6.31 -3.61
CA SER A 600 32.62 5.52 -3.80
C SER A 600 32.48 4.36 -2.82
N GLN A 601 33.59 3.86 -2.29
CA GLN A 601 33.65 2.95 -1.16
C GLN A 601 34.40 3.64 -0.01
N TRP A 602 33.76 3.73 1.15
CA TRP A 602 34.30 4.38 2.33
C TRP A 602 34.22 3.47 3.57
N PHE A 603 35.27 3.47 4.38
CA PHE A 603 35.38 2.61 5.55
C PHE A 603 35.69 3.40 6.82
N CYS A 604 35.25 2.91 7.99
CA CYS A 604 35.46 3.61 9.27
C CYS A 604 36.93 3.96 9.55
N TYR A 605 37.89 3.14 9.09
CA TYR A 605 39.32 3.39 9.29
C TYR A 605 39.89 4.48 8.36
N MET A 606 39.10 5.00 7.42
CA MET A 606 39.48 6.08 6.52
C MET A 606 39.15 7.45 7.14
N LYS A 607 39.86 8.48 6.71
CA LYS A 607 39.50 9.87 7.03
C LYS A 607 38.09 10.19 6.51
N PRO A 608 37.29 11.00 7.24
CA PRO A 608 37.66 11.68 8.48
C PRO A 608 37.53 10.86 9.78
N PHE A 609 36.75 9.77 9.80
CA PHE A 609 36.47 9.04 11.04
C PHE A 609 37.70 8.35 11.64
N SER A 610 38.53 7.71 10.80
CA SER A 610 39.83 7.07 11.15
C SER A 610 39.79 6.16 12.38
N GLN A 611 38.69 5.43 12.58
CA GLN A 611 38.40 4.65 13.80
C GLN A 611 37.86 3.24 13.48
N SER A 612 37.70 2.40 14.51
CA SER A 612 37.22 1.01 14.34
C SER A 612 35.73 0.93 13.98
N CYS A 613 35.37 -0.15 13.28
CA CYS A 613 33.99 -0.53 13.02
C CYS A 613 33.23 -0.95 14.29
N ASP A 614 33.92 -1.27 15.38
CA ASP A 614 33.30 -1.75 16.62
C ASP A 614 32.56 -0.63 17.37
N ILE A 615 32.97 0.61 17.15
CA ILE A 615 32.37 1.79 17.77
C ILE A 615 30.87 1.82 17.46
N PRO A 616 30.00 2.04 18.47
CA PRO A 616 28.55 2.17 18.28
C PRO A 616 28.19 3.27 17.27
N GLU A 617 27.04 3.14 16.62
CA GLU A 617 26.53 4.17 15.71
C GLU A 617 26.00 5.38 16.49
N GLU A 618 26.35 6.58 16.05
CA GLU A 618 25.84 7.83 16.59
C GLU A 618 24.34 7.96 16.28
N LYS A 619 23.55 8.13 17.33
CA LYS A 619 22.12 8.43 17.23
C LYS A 619 21.97 9.95 17.10
N LEU A 620 20.89 10.41 16.46
CA LEU A 620 20.50 11.82 16.61
C LEU A 620 20.13 12.00 18.08
N GLU A 621 20.89 12.83 18.80
CA GLU A 621 20.62 13.09 20.20
C GLU A 621 19.33 13.93 20.31
N TYR A 622 18.40 13.45 21.12
CA TYR A 622 17.19 14.18 21.52
C TYR A 622 17.57 15.23 22.55
N GLU A 623 18.45 16.17 22.20
CA GLU A 623 18.85 17.19 23.16
C GLU A 623 17.72 18.19 23.39
N VAL A 624 17.32 18.25 24.65
CA VAL A 624 16.47 19.26 25.25
C VAL A 624 16.98 20.65 24.88
N ILE A 625 16.06 21.51 24.43
CA ILE A 625 16.22 22.93 24.10
C ILE A 625 17.37 23.58 24.88
N THR A 626 18.51 23.82 24.23
CA THR A 626 19.48 24.80 24.70
C THR A 626 19.11 26.14 24.08
N LEU A 627 18.52 27.01 24.91
CA LEU A 627 18.50 28.45 24.66
C LEU A 627 19.93 28.88 24.33
N SER A 628 20.13 29.40 23.12
CA SER A 628 21.40 29.96 22.67
C SER A 628 21.94 30.92 23.73
N THR A 629 23.01 30.51 24.41
CA THR A 629 23.82 31.42 25.21
C THR A 629 24.40 32.47 24.27
N LYS A 630 24.05 33.73 24.54
CA LYS A 630 24.64 34.90 23.89
C LYS A 630 26.16 34.76 23.93
N ARG A 631 26.81 34.68 22.76
CA ARG A 631 28.24 34.94 22.65
C ARG A 631 28.46 36.44 22.80
N SER A 632 28.91 36.82 23.99
CA SER A 632 29.65 38.06 24.24
C SER A 632 31.05 37.94 23.62
N GLY A 633 31.56 39.06 23.10
CA GLY A 633 32.98 39.28 22.86
C GLY A 633 33.38 39.44 21.39
N CYS A 634 33.32 40.68 20.88
CA CYS A 634 34.49 41.30 20.29
C CYS A 634 34.29 42.83 20.31
N GLU A 635 34.97 43.50 21.25
CA GLU A 635 35.26 44.93 21.18
C GLU A 635 36.31 45.14 20.08
N ASP A 636 36.11 46.11 19.19
CA ASP A 636 37.04 47.25 19.14
C ASP A 636 36.53 48.38 18.21
N LYS A 637 36.41 49.55 18.84
CA LYS A 637 36.75 50.90 18.37
C LYS A 637 36.36 51.31 16.94
N GLU A 638 35.45 52.28 16.85
CA GLU A 638 35.82 53.63 16.39
C GLU A 638 34.74 54.70 16.66
N LYS A 639 35.24 55.92 16.83
CA LYS A 639 34.66 57.06 17.55
C LYS A 639 33.55 57.79 16.77
N LEU A 640 32.51 58.22 17.50
CA LEU A 640 31.62 59.31 17.10
C LEU A 640 32.37 60.65 17.01
N PRO A 641 31.85 61.57 16.19
CA PRO A 641 31.66 62.95 16.62
C PRO A 641 30.18 63.33 16.68
N GLN A 642 29.76 63.85 17.84
CA GLN A 642 28.71 64.87 18.03
C GLN A 642 29.08 66.13 17.20
N CYS A 643 28.25 67.11 16.84
CA CYS A 643 26.94 67.60 17.25
C CYS A 643 26.53 68.66 16.20
N LYS A 644 25.24 69.02 16.09
CA LYS A 644 24.70 70.39 16.26
C LYS A 644 23.34 70.56 15.56
N ASP A 645 22.35 70.87 16.38
CA ASP A 645 21.14 71.59 15.99
C ASP A 645 21.49 73.03 15.61
N ASP A 646 20.77 73.61 14.65
CA ASP A 646 20.40 75.04 14.63
C ASP A 646 19.14 75.25 13.76
N PHE A 647 18.25 76.08 14.30
CA PHE A 647 16.94 76.51 13.81
C PHE A 647 17.03 77.46 12.58
N TYR A 648 16.02 77.50 11.70
CA TYR A 648 15.09 78.64 11.55
C TYR A 648 13.91 78.38 10.58
N ASP A 649 12.87 79.16 10.83
CA ASP A 649 11.46 79.15 10.49
C ASP A 649 11.07 79.48 9.02
N ALA A 650 9.88 79.01 8.58
CA ALA A 650 8.75 79.85 8.14
C ALA A 650 7.83 79.25 7.05
N SER A 651 6.63 78.86 7.51
CA SER A 651 5.33 79.35 7.03
C SER A 651 4.51 78.66 5.89
N VAL A 652 3.22 78.49 6.24
CA VAL A 652 1.97 78.50 5.45
C VAL A 652 1.30 77.15 5.06
N LYS A 653 0.20 76.87 5.77
CA LYS A 653 -0.91 75.89 5.58
C LYS A 653 -2.03 76.48 4.65
N PRO A 654 -3.25 75.89 4.43
CA PRO A 654 -3.78 74.50 4.42
C PRO A 654 -4.82 74.21 3.28
N LYS A 655 -5.45 73.02 3.35
CA LYS A 655 -6.83 72.58 2.93
C LYS A 655 -6.86 71.62 1.72
N GLY A 656 -7.59 70.51 1.69
CA GLY A 656 -8.56 69.88 2.61
C GLY A 656 -8.91 68.44 2.18
N LYS A 657 -9.53 67.67 3.09
CA LYS A 657 -10.20 66.35 2.89
C LYS A 657 -11.67 66.57 2.42
N PRO A 658 -12.60 65.58 2.24
CA PRO A 658 -12.58 64.11 2.50
C PRO A 658 -13.35 63.18 1.50
N GLY A 659 -13.43 61.86 1.78
CA GLY A 659 -14.52 60.94 1.36
C GLY A 659 -14.11 59.70 0.51
N ILE A 660 -13.91 58.47 1.06
CA ILE A 660 -14.82 57.29 1.18
C ILE A 660 -15.43 56.87 -0.19
N VAL A 661 -15.31 55.64 -0.75
CA VAL A 661 -15.98 54.35 -0.43
C VAL A 661 -15.33 53.20 -1.25
N ALA A 662 -15.32 51.98 -0.67
CA ALA A 662 -14.91 50.69 -1.24
C ALA A 662 -15.73 50.19 -2.44
N VAL A 663 -15.25 49.19 -3.20
CA VAL A 663 -15.96 47.93 -3.58
C VAL A 663 -15.03 46.96 -4.36
N GLY A 664 -14.92 45.75 -3.79
CA GLY A 664 -14.79 44.41 -4.40
C GLY A 664 -14.23 44.21 -5.81
N ALA A 665 -13.07 43.55 -5.88
CA ALA A 665 -12.60 42.86 -7.07
C ALA A 665 -13.08 41.39 -7.09
N LYS A 666 -14.02 41.07 -7.98
CA LYS A 666 -14.16 39.73 -8.57
C LYS A 666 -13.59 39.81 -9.99
N ARG A 667 -12.59 38.98 -10.32
CA ARG A 667 -12.26 38.67 -11.72
C ARG A 667 -12.00 37.18 -11.90
N THR A 668 -12.93 36.56 -12.60
CA THR A 668 -12.84 35.27 -13.28
C THR A 668 -12.01 35.39 -14.57
N ARG A 669 -11.36 34.26 -14.88
CA ARG A 669 -10.64 33.83 -16.09
C ARG A 669 -11.18 34.36 -17.43
N SER A 670 -10.26 34.62 -18.36
CA SER A 670 -10.45 34.39 -19.80
C SER A 670 -9.10 34.17 -20.48
N GLU A 671 -9.04 33.10 -21.26
CA GLU A 671 -7.91 32.56 -22.01
C GLU A 671 -7.51 33.45 -23.19
N TYR A 672 -6.22 33.48 -23.53
CA TYR A 672 -5.75 33.85 -24.86
C TYR A 672 -4.85 32.76 -25.42
N HIS A 673 -5.35 32.09 -26.45
CA HIS A 673 -4.59 31.25 -27.37
C HIS A 673 -3.58 32.12 -28.15
N ARG A 674 -2.33 31.66 -28.18
CA ARG A 674 -1.24 32.24 -28.98
C ARG A 674 -1.10 31.42 -30.26
N ALA A 675 -1.38 32.05 -31.40
CA ALA A 675 -0.95 31.58 -32.71
C ALA A 675 0.52 31.96 -32.94
N CYS A 676 1.31 31.03 -33.49
CA CYS A 676 2.60 31.34 -34.12
C CYS A 676 2.68 30.57 -35.44
N LYS A 677 2.70 31.31 -36.54
CA LYS A 677 3.19 30.90 -37.86
C LYS A 677 4.56 31.56 -38.04
N LYS A 678 5.61 30.76 -38.21
CA LYS A 678 6.34 30.54 -39.47
C LYS A 678 7.53 29.63 -39.19
#